data_AF-A0A1L7VR66-F1
#
_entry.id   AF-A0A1L7VR66-F1
#
_cell.length_a   1.000
_cell.length_b   1.000
_cell.length_c   1.000
_cell.angle_alpha   90.00
_cell.angle_beta   90.00
_cell.angle_gamma   90.00
#
_symmetry.space_group_name_H-M   'P 1'
#
loop_
_entity.id
_entity.type
_entity.pdbx_description
1 polymer ?
#
loop_
_entity_poly.entity_id
_entity_poly.type
_entity_poly.pdbx_seq_one_letter_code
_entity_poly.pdbx_strand_id
1 'polypeptide(L)'
;MSSATGSSNLAWPPKQRPSQRTKLKNGTFIIPRTGERSRSEFSLSTSTNAVVAEDINKKPKYQSFEAAESFGDRVHIVAHNIKTAFILIWLWLHTEEGHGVLKCTLAYVLGSMGTFFPPLTAFLGNRDGKHVSATITVYFHPARTVGSMLEATVIAVVAVFYAEVISMLSMGIAIAMRSQLGLTAAAHVLVLIICIGGGLGFVGWVKQRLNSPLVNVGSTLASIAIISVITKEEGVQGGYFDDDKIVQVLKLLLVGITCTLTVNVLVWRISARRVLRRSIMTATSSLGDKLSSITKGFLSGTEDEFWTSEYGRVSARYNSAYTTMNSTLREAKFEYFFLGRETFYPLDKRLSRSVEALSQAIGGLRSALENQFTLLREVPNLEDTFPSPKPTGMTSTLNRAISAYIDGVGQTLSDIDESGESEEERLAERNKSDTALDAAPAFQEPSDIFALFINMLGPSIKSLAHTLSEILREPAFGQDPNKDIAVNEQLRESLRDALNLYNNARSESLQELYRTIQIGRARSEKIQADIEEVAAACGHFSFSLQAVAEETDAYLDVLEDIRYTTETAPRSWSWLKFWRYFGRTGPSDKDRVEDPERESLIQKPPVPRLRKSQMPKGIPDTMVARRDTFNWDAAPQSSRVKRRVAQKMLKISRFIVREDILFGIKVGIGALLWAMLAFIPSTRPIYQTWRGEWGLLSFMIVAAMTTGSANTTGTARFKGTLIGAAFAVVCWTVSQGNGIALVFLGGLVALFNFYVILVIKKAPLGRIALLAYNVSTLYAYSISQDVDDDDDDEGGSNPLILDIAWHRVVAVTLGILWGIVVCRVLWPISGRKKFREGLSVLYLQMGLIWKRGPLTVSLTKDSTHNNTLDYMREGEQAALQRYAFKLASLRTAAKSEFELRGPFPDAAYGRIMRSTKNMLNGFYAMRLITSKRNQLTEGERALLEYTSTERALLCQRICHVFQVIASCLMLEYPLTDAIPTVENNKDRLLGKIYQFRKEHMSTDLLGDESPLIVQESDYALLYAYTLVTLQVAAELNKVRAEIEALYGVLHEEALLLQ
;
A
#
# COMPACT_ATOMS: atom_id res chain seq x y z
N MET A 1 -7.36 -56.02 -49.18
CA MET A 1 -8.16 -57.12 -48.62
C MET A 1 -9.08 -56.52 -47.56
N SER A 2 -10.39 -56.75 -47.70
CA SER A 2 -11.46 -56.91 -46.67
C SER A 2 -11.07 -56.59 -45.21
N SER A 3 -11.83 -55.94 -44.32
CA SER A 3 -13.23 -55.45 -44.26
C SER A 3 -13.48 -54.95 -42.82
N ALA A 4 -14.29 -53.87 -42.67
CA ALA A 4 -15.25 -53.58 -41.57
C ALA A 4 -14.79 -53.61 -40.07
N THR A 5 -15.20 -52.78 -39.11
CA THR A 5 -16.23 -51.73 -38.94
C THR A 5 -16.01 -51.12 -37.55
N GLY A 6 -16.23 -49.81 -37.37
CA GLY A 6 -16.25 -49.16 -36.06
C GLY A 6 -16.47 -47.67 -36.17
N SER A 7 -17.75 -47.26 -36.21
CA SER A 7 -18.22 -45.88 -36.29
C SER A 7 -17.84 -45.06 -35.06
N SER A 8 -16.97 -44.06 -35.21
CA SER A 8 -16.77 -43.00 -34.22
C SER A 8 -17.74 -41.84 -34.50
N ASN A 9 -18.80 -41.76 -33.70
CA ASN A 9 -19.63 -40.55 -33.61
C ASN A 9 -18.77 -39.40 -33.08
N LEU A 10 -18.38 -38.49 -33.97
CA LEU A 10 -17.84 -37.17 -33.65
C LEU A 10 -18.91 -36.39 -32.90
N ALA A 11 -18.80 -36.34 -31.57
CA ALA A 11 -19.59 -35.46 -30.72
C ALA A 11 -19.25 -34.01 -31.09
N TRP A 12 -20.26 -33.30 -31.59
CA TRP A 12 -20.24 -31.85 -31.77
C TRP A 12 -19.94 -31.16 -30.42
N PRO A 13 -19.24 -30.02 -30.40
CA PRO A 13 -19.07 -29.27 -29.16
C PRO A 13 -20.46 -28.89 -28.63
N PRO A 14 -20.71 -28.95 -27.31
CA PRO A 14 -22.00 -28.55 -26.78
C PRO A 14 -22.22 -27.09 -27.14
N LYS A 15 -23.34 -26.80 -27.81
CA LYS A 15 -23.84 -25.43 -28.01
C LYS A 15 -23.94 -24.80 -26.62
N GLN A 16 -23.03 -23.88 -26.29
CA GLN A 16 -23.21 -22.97 -25.18
C GLN A 16 -24.52 -22.23 -25.42
N ARG A 17 -25.57 -22.61 -24.68
CA ARG A 17 -26.78 -21.80 -24.59
C ARG A 17 -26.34 -20.44 -24.06
N PRO A 18 -26.75 -19.32 -24.67
CA PRO A 18 -26.57 -18.03 -24.05
C PRO A 18 -27.29 -18.09 -22.69
N SER A 19 -26.58 -17.78 -21.61
CA SER A 19 -27.13 -17.65 -20.26
C SER A 19 -28.42 -16.82 -20.36
N GLN A 20 -29.54 -17.39 -19.92
CA GLN A 20 -30.79 -16.65 -19.80
C GLN A 20 -30.49 -15.37 -19.01
N ARG A 21 -30.67 -14.23 -19.67
CA ARG A 21 -30.69 -12.92 -19.01
C ARG A 21 -31.80 -13.00 -17.97
N THR A 22 -31.43 -13.07 -16.69
CA THR A 22 -32.33 -12.93 -15.53
C THR A 22 -33.07 -11.62 -15.69
N LYS A 23 -34.36 -11.70 -16.06
CA LYS A 23 -35.23 -10.55 -16.28
C LYS A 23 -35.76 -10.12 -14.93
N LEU A 24 -35.15 -9.10 -14.31
CA LEU A 24 -35.48 -8.71 -12.93
C LEU A 24 -36.61 -7.69 -12.77
N LYS A 25 -37.49 -7.90 -11.77
CA LYS A 25 -38.78 -7.22 -11.51
C LYS A 25 -38.65 -5.69 -11.49
N ASN A 26 -39.72 -5.00 -11.86
CA ASN A 26 -39.87 -3.52 -11.81
C ASN A 26 -39.64 -2.98 -10.37
N GLY A 27 -38.51 -2.30 -10.14
CA GLY A 27 -38.21 -1.59 -8.90
C GLY A 27 -38.40 -0.09 -9.05
N THR A 28 -38.93 0.58 -8.03
CA THR A 28 -38.94 2.05 -7.93
C THR A 28 -37.57 2.52 -7.46
N PHE A 29 -36.92 3.38 -8.23
CA PHE A 29 -35.62 3.97 -7.88
C PHE A 29 -35.63 5.47 -8.13
N ILE A 30 -34.77 6.19 -7.42
CA ILE A 30 -34.62 7.63 -7.56
C ILE A 30 -33.49 7.88 -8.53
N ILE A 31 -33.76 8.62 -9.60
CA ILE A 31 -32.72 9.07 -10.52
C ILE A 31 -31.92 10.16 -9.82
N PRO A 32 -30.62 9.95 -9.48
CA PRO A 32 -29.90 10.88 -8.61
C PRO A 32 -29.80 12.30 -9.16
N ARG A 33 -29.80 12.45 -10.49
CA ARG A 33 -29.66 13.74 -11.16
C ARG A 33 -30.91 14.60 -11.14
N THR A 34 -32.09 13.99 -11.17
CA THR A 34 -33.37 14.69 -11.32
C THR A 34 -34.23 14.61 -10.05
N GLY A 35 -33.91 13.70 -9.12
CA GLY A 35 -34.76 13.40 -7.97
C GLY A 35 -36.06 12.69 -8.32
N GLU A 36 -36.29 12.37 -9.61
CA GLU A 36 -37.53 11.76 -10.08
C GLU A 36 -37.59 10.28 -9.68
N ARG A 37 -38.71 9.87 -9.09
CA ARG A 37 -39.01 8.46 -8.81
C ARG A 37 -39.45 7.79 -10.10
N SER A 38 -38.56 6.97 -10.68
CA SER A 38 -38.85 6.21 -11.90
C SER A 38 -39.12 4.75 -11.57
N ARG A 39 -40.06 4.15 -12.32
CA ARG A 39 -40.42 2.73 -12.24
C ARG A 39 -40.11 2.11 -13.60
N SER A 40 -38.97 1.45 -13.73
CA SER A 40 -38.55 0.76 -14.97
C SER A 40 -37.68 -0.46 -14.68
N GLU A 41 -37.57 -1.37 -15.64
CA GLU A 41 -36.62 -2.50 -15.60
C GLU A 41 -35.19 -1.95 -15.77
N PHE A 42 -34.35 -2.12 -14.76
CA PHE A 42 -32.93 -1.75 -14.85
C PHE A 42 -32.03 -2.87 -14.31
N SER A 43 -30.87 -3.05 -14.94
CA SER A 43 -29.82 -3.99 -14.53
C SER A 43 -28.68 -3.24 -13.86
N LEU A 44 -28.11 -3.82 -12.79
CA LEU A 44 -26.85 -3.40 -12.18
C LEU A 44 -25.68 -3.68 -13.14
N SER A 45 -25.57 -2.90 -14.23
CA SER A 45 -24.47 -3.03 -15.18
C SER A 45 -23.24 -2.25 -14.71
N THR A 46 -22.07 -2.86 -14.81
CA THR A 46 -20.78 -2.21 -14.55
C THR A 46 -20.43 -1.26 -15.70
N SER A 47 -20.09 -0.01 -15.39
CA SER A 47 -19.75 1.02 -16.40
C SER A 47 -18.55 0.64 -17.29
N THR A 48 -17.74 -0.31 -16.82
CA THR A 48 -16.50 -0.74 -17.46
C THR A 48 -16.72 -1.43 -18.82
N ASN A 49 -17.86 -2.08 -19.04
CA ASN A 49 -18.09 -2.85 -20.28
C ASN A 49 -18.41 -1.96 -21.49
N ALA A 50 -18.98 -0.76 -21.30
CA ALA A 50 -19.19 0.20 -22.38
C ALA A 50 -17.87 0.83 -22.87
N VAL A 51 -17.02 1.27 -21.94
CA VAL A 51 -15.77 1.98 -22.28
C VAL A 51 -14.70 1.02 -22.83
N VAL A 52 -14.60 -0.21 -22.30
CA VAL A 52 -13.60 -1.18 -22.75
C VAL A 52 -13.98 -1.82 -24.09
N ALA A 53 -15.27 -2.07 -24.34
CA ALA A 53 -15.72 -2.56 -25.65
C ALA A 53 -15.47 -1.54 -26.76
N GLU A 54 -15.63 -0.24 -26.49
CA GLU A 54 -15.23 0.82 -27.44
C GLU A 54 -13.71 0.93 -27.62
N ASP A 55 -12.93 0.89 -26.54
CA ASP A 55 -11.48 1.13 -26.58
C ASP A 55 -10.67 -0.06 -27.13
N ILE A 56 -11.19 -1.29 -27.01
CA ILE A 56 -10.61 -2.50 -27.64
C ILE A 56 -10.95 -2.57 -29.14
N ASN A 57 -12.14 -2.12 -29.54
CA ASN A 57 -12.56 -2.16 -30.95
C ASN A 57 -11.96 -1.03 -31.80
N LYS A 58 -11.51 0.08 -31.20
CA LYS A 58 -10.93 1.23 -31.92
C LYS A 58 -9.40 1.17 -32.10
N LYS A 59 -8.68 0.28 -31.42
CA LYS A 59 -7.20 0.21 -31.52
C LYS A 59 -6.77 -0.61 -32.74
N PRO A 60 -5.80 -0.12 -33.55
CA PRO A 60 -5.30 -0.87 -34.69
C PRO A 60 -4.58 -2.14 -34.21
N LYS A 61 -4.90 -3.29 -34.81
CA LYS A 61 -4.39 -4.61 -34.41
C LYS A 61 -3.28 -5.07 -35.36
N TYR A 62 -2.30 -5.80 -34.82
CA TYR A 62 -1.30 -6.48 -35.63
C TYR A 62 -1.95 -7.61 -36.43
N GLN A 63 -1.52 -7.80 -37.67
CA GLN A 63 -1.93 -8.91 -38.52
C GLN A 63 -0.98 -10.10 -38.32
N SER A 64 -1.54 -11.31 -38.18
CA SER A 64 -0.78 -12.55 -38.01
C SER A 64 -0.11 -12.95 -39.33
N PHE A 65 1.14 -13.43 -39.24
CA PHE A 65 1.89 -13.98 -40.38
C PHE A 65 1.32 -15.31 -40.91
N GLU A 66 0.49 -15.99 -40.12
CA GLU A 66 -0.16 -17.25 -40.50
C GLU A 66 -1.24 -17.08 -41.58
N ALA A 67 -1.72 -15.85 -41.81
CA ALA A 67 -2.73 -15.53 -42.81
C ALA A 67 -2.16 -15.26 -44.22
N ALA A 68 -0.84 -15.41 -44.42
CA ALA A 68 -0.16 -15.01 -45.65
C ALA A 68 0.10 -16.21 -46.58
N GLU A 69 -0.62 -16.28 -47.69
CA GLU A 69 -0.46 -17.33 -48.71
C GLU A 69 0.65 -17.02 -49.73
N SER A 70 0.97 -15.73 -49.95
CA SER A 70 2.01 -15.27 -50.90
C SER A 70 3.13 -14.44 -50.24
N PHE A 71 4.31 -14.38 -50.89
CA PHE A 71 5.42 -13.50 -50.46
C PHE A 71 5.02 -12.01 -50.51
N GLY A 72 4.16 -11.62 -51.46
CA GLY A 72 3.61 -10.26 -51.52
C GLY A 72 2.74 -9.91 -50.30
N ASP A 73 1.94 -10.86 -49.82
CA ASP A 73 1.10 -10.68 -48.64
C ASP A 73 1.94 -10.55 -47.37
N ARG A 74 3.07 -11.29 -47.28
CA ARG A 74 4.02 -11.15 -46.16
C ARG A 74 4.63 -9.77 -46.12
N VAL A 75 5.03 -9.19 -47.26
CA VAL A 75 5.56 -7.83 -47.32
C VAL A 75 4.49 -6.81 -46.94
N HIS A 76 3.25 -7.00 -47.39
CA HIS A 76 2.13 -6.12 -47.04
C HIS A 76 1.77 -6.19 -45.55
N ILE A 77 1.81 -7.38 -44.94
CA ILE A 77 1.63 -7.57 -43.49
C ILE A 77 2.77 -6.93 -42.70
N VAL A 78 4.02 -7.04 -43.15
CA VAL A 78 5.17 -6.35 -42.52
C VAL A 78 4.97 -4.83 -42.59
N ALA A 79 4.64 -4.28 -43.76
CA ALA A 79 4.39 -2.86 -43.94
C ALA A 79 3.21 -2.37 -43.09
N HIS A 80 2.12 -3.15 -43.03
CA HIS A 80 0.97 -2.87 -42.17
C HIS A 80 1.35 -2.89 -40.69
N ASN A 81 2.09 -3.90 -40.24
CA ASN A 81 2.53 -4.02 -38.85
C ASN A 81 3.51 -2.91 -38.46
N ILE A 82 4.38 -2.46 -39.36
CA ILE A 82 5.25 -1.29 -39.14
C ILE A 82 4.42 0.00 -39.04
N LYS A 83 3.46 0.19 -39.95
CA LYS A 83 2.55 1.35 -39.91
C LYS A 83 1.71 1.37 -38.63
N THR A 84 1.18 0.21 -38.24
CA THR A 84 0.42 0.02 -37.00
C THR A 84 1.30 0.28 -35.78
N ALA A 85 2.54 -0.22 -35.75
CA ALA A 85 3.50 0.09 -34.70
C ALA A 85 3.79 1.59 -34.60
N PHE A 86 3.99 2.28 -35.74
CA PHE A 86 4.20 3.72 -35.77
C PHE A 86 2.99 4.49 -35.23
N ILE A 87 1.77 4.13 -35.63
CA ILE A 87 0.53 4.73 -35.14
C ILE A 87 0.37 4.50 -33.64
N LEU A 88 0.65 3.29 -33.14
CA LEU A 88 0.60 2.97 -31.72
C LEU A 88 1.64 3.74 -30.90
N ILE A 89 2.86 3.90 -31.43
CA ILE A 89 3.92 4.72 -30.81
C ILE A 89 3.50 6.19 -30.78
N TRP A 90 2.92 6.71 -31.87
CA TRP A 90 2.43 8.07 -31.96
C TRP A 90 1.29 8.35 -30.96
N LEU A 91 0.30 7.45 -30.88
CA LEU A 91 -0.76 7.48 -29.89
C LEU A 91 -0.20 7.41 -28.46
N TRP A 92 0.80 6.56 -28.23
CA TRP A 92 1.45 6.45 -26.93
C TRP A 92 2.24 7.72 -26.57
N LEU A 93 2.90 8.38 -27.52
CA LEU A 93 3.63 9.63 -27.28
C LEU A 93 2.73 10.75 -26.76
N HIS A 94 1.46 10.77 -27.19
CA HIS A 94 0.45 11.71 -26.75
C HIS A 94 -0.16 11.40 -25.36
N THR A 95 0.20 10.27 -24.75
CA THR A 95 -0.21 9.95 -23.38
C THR A 95 0.61 10.73 -22.35
N GLU A 96 0.09 10.83 -21.12
CA GLU A 96 0.82 11.49 -20.01
C GLU A 96 2.18 10.82 -19.73
N GLU A 97 2.28 9.50 -19.92
CA GLU A 97 3.52 8.75 -19.76
C GLU A 97 4.54 9.09 -20.87
N GLY A 98 4.08 9.17 -22.13
CA GLY A 98 4.89 9.56 -23.28
C GLY A 98 5.44 10.98 -23.16
N HIS A 99 4.58 11.95 -22.82
CA HIS A 99 5.00 13.32 -22.52
C HIS A 99 6.02 13.37 -21.37
N GLY A 100 5.86 12.52 -20.35
CA GLY A 100 6.82 12.40 -19.24
C GLY A 100 8.20 11.96 -19.70
N VAL A 101 8.30 10.95 -20.58
CA VAL A 101 9.58 10.46 -21.12
C VAL A 101 10.27 11.53 -21.98
N LEU A 102 9.52 12.18 -22.88
CA LEU A 102 10.05 13.24 -23.75
C LEU A 102 10.55 14.44 -22.94
N LYS A 103 9.78 14.87 -21.93
CA LYS A 103 10.15 15.98 -21.05
C LYS A 103 11.43 15.69 -20.26
N CYS A 104 11.58 14.47 -19.76
CA CYS A 104 12.82 14.04 -19.09
C CYS A 104 14.01 14.02 -20.06
N THR A 105 13.79 13.56 -21.29
CA THR A 105 14.82 13.54 -22.34
C THR A 105 15.26 14.98 -22.69
N LEU A 106 14.33 15.92 -22.80
CA LEU A 106 14.63 17.33 -23.01
C LEU A 106 15.46 17.93 -21.87
N ALA A 107 15.08 17.69 -20.61
CA ALA A 107 15.86 18.16 -19.47
C ALA A 107 17.27 17.56 -19.45
N TYR A 108 17.41 16.29 -19.84
CA TYR A 108 18.72 15.64 -19.95
C TYR A 108 19.59 16.30 -21.03
N VAL A 109 19.03 16.56 -22.22
CA VAL A 109 19.74 17.26 -23.30
C VAL A 109 20.18 18.64 -22.82
N LEU A 110 19.29 19.42 -22.18
CA LEU A 110 19.63 20.72 -21.60
C LEU A 110 20.71 20.62 -20.52
N GLY A 111 20.65 19.62 -19.64
CA GLY A 111 21.69 19.37 -18.63
C GLY A 111 23.03 19.00 -19.24
N SER A 112 23.04 18.24 -20.34
CA SER A 112 24.25 17.87 -21.09
C SER A 112 24.90 19.04 -21.82
N MET A 113 24.15 20.12 -22.09
CA MET A 113 24.74 21.35 -22.63
C MET A 113 25.79 21.95 -21.68
N GLY A 114 25.77 21.64 -20.38
CA GLY A 114 26.85 22.03 -19.47
C GLY A 114 28.23 21.49 -19.89
N THR A 115 28.25 20.37 -20.60
CA THR A 115 29.46 19.75 -21.14
C THR A 115 29.71 20.14 -22.60
N PHE A 116 28.67 20.21 -23.42
CA PHE A 116 28.82 20.38 -24.88
C PHE A 116 28.76 21.83 -25.36
N PHE A 117 28.19 22.77 -24.60
CA PHE A 117 28.00 24.16 -25.03
C PHE A 117 29.10 25.07 -24.45
N PRO A 118 30.04 25.59 -25.27
CA PRO A 118 31.23 26.26 -24.78
C PRO A 118 30.99 27.43 -23.81
N PRO A 119 30.01 28.33 -24.04
CA PRO A 119 29.73 29.43 -23.10
C PRO A 119 29.30 28.94 -21.72
N LEU A 120 28.49 27.88 -21.67
CA LEU A 120 28.03 27.30 -20.41
C LEU A 120 29.15 26.49 -19.74
N THR A 121 29.97 25.82 -20.53
CA THR A 121 31.18 25.12 -20.06
C THR A 121 32.16 26.09 -19.41
N ALA A 122 32.45 27.25 -20.02
CA ALA A 122 33.30 28.28 -19.44
C ALA A 122 32.71 28.86 -18.13
N PHE A 123 31.39 29.07 -18.08
CA PHE A 123 30.72 29.54 -16.85
C PHE A 123 30.83 28.55 -15.69
N LEU A 124 30.73 27.24 -15.99
CA LEU A 124 30.87 26.15 -15.03
C LEU A 124 32.30 25.93 -14.54
N GLY A 125 33.30 26.57 -15.16
CA GLY A 125 34.72 26.45 -14.81
C GLY A 125 35.44 25.41 -15.65
N ASN A 126 36.78 25.51 -15.69
CA ASN A 126 37.59 24.69 -16.58
C ASN A 126 37.71 23.24 -16.12
N ARG A 127 37.87 23.00 -14.81
CA ARG A 127 38.10 21.67 -14.19
C ARG A 127 37.04 20.60 -14.48
N ASP A 128 37.44 19.35 -14.26
CA ASP A 128 36.61 18.15 -14.39
C ASP A 128 35.33 18.10 -13.55
N GLY A 129 34.30 17.42 -14.08
CA GLY A 129 33.03 17.15 -13.37
C GLY A 129 31.77 17.71 -14.04
N LYS A 130 31.88 18.29 -15.25
CA LYS A 130 30.77 18.93 -15.98
C LYS A 130 29.59 17.98 -16.26
N HIS A 131 29.87 16.68 -16.40
CA HIS A 131 28.87 15.61 -16.55
C HIS A 131 27.89 15.50 -15.36
N VAL A 132 28.22 16.07 -14.19
CA VAL A 132 27.36 16.09 -13.00
C VAL A 132 26.08 16.88 -13.26
N SER A 133 26.13 17.95 -14.07
CA SER A 133 24.94 18.73 -14.46
C SER A 133 23.87 17.82 -15.10
N ALA A 134 24.25 17.05 -16.13
CA ALA A 134 23.36 16.08 -16.77
C ALA A 134 22.91 14.98 -15.80
N THR A 135 23.80 14.54 -14.92
CA THR A 135 23.48 13.51 -13.92
C THR A 135 22.38 13.96 -12.95
N ILE A 136 22.40 15.22 -12.51
CA ILE A 136 21.37 15.76 -11.63
C ILE A 136 19.99 15.67 -12.27
N THR A 137 19.85 15.96 -13.57
CA THR A 137 18.56 15.87 -14.30
C THR A 137 17.97 14.46 -14.38
N VAL A 138 18.80 13.43 -14.20
CA VAL A 138 18.35 12.02 -14.16
C VAL A 138 17.72 11.68 -12.81
N TYR A 139 18.34 12.17 -11.73
CA TYR A 139 17.89 11.91 -10.36
C TYR A 139 16.76 12.85 -9.93
N PHE A 140 16.83 14.11 -10.35
CA PHE A 140 15.76 15.10 -10.35
C PHE A 140 15.11 15.07 -11.73
N HIS A 141 14.20 14.12 -11.99
CA HIS A 141 13.54 14.04 -13.29
C HIS A 141 12.30 14.97 -13.36
N PRO A 142 12.08 15.70 -14.46
CA PRO A 142 11.03 16.70 -14.57
C PRO A 142 9.62 16.11 -14.82
N ALA A 143 9.47 14.79 -14.99
CA ALA A 143 8.16 14.13 -15.08
C ALA A 143 7.40 14.07 -13.74
N ARG A 144 8.00 14.53 -12.63
CA ARG A 144 7.32 14.62 -11.34
C ARG A 144 6.22 15.68 -11.34
N THR A 145 5.29 15.57 -10.40
CA THR A 145 4.37 16.66 -10.10
C THR A 145 5.14 17.89 -9.59
N VAL A 146 4.59 19.09 -9.79
CA VAL A 146 5.22 20.33 -9.28
C VAL A 146 5.39 20.26 -7.77
N GLY A 147 4.40 19.73 -7.04
CA GLY A 147 4.50 19.53 -5.59
C GLY A 147 5.68 18.66 -5.15
N SER A 148 5.87 17.51 -5.80
CA SER A 148 7.00 16.61 -5.55
C SER A 148 8.34 17.25 -5.90
N MET A 149 8.37 18.05 -6.99
CA MET A 149 9.56 18.78 -7.43
C MET A 149 9.95 19.89 -6.44
N LEU A 150 8.98 20.61 -5.87
CA LEU A 150 9.22 21.59 -4.80
C LEU A 150 9.78 20.94 -3.54
N GLU A 151 9.20 19.81 -3.10
CA GLU A 151 9.74 19.05 -1.96
C GLU A 151 11.18 18.59 -2.22
N ALA A 152 11.45 18.05 -3.41
CA ALA A 152 12.78 17.62 -3.82
C ALA A 152 13.79 18.77 -3.82
N THR A 153 13.39 19.95 -4.30
CA THR A 153 14.25 21.15 -4.37
C THR A 153 14.66 21.60 -2.97
N VAL A 154 13.74 21.63 -2.00
CA VAL A 154 14.07 21.97 -0.60
C VAL A 154 15.07 20.96 -0.02
N ILE A 155 14.87 19.66 -0.26
CA ILE A 155 15.80 18.62 0.20
C ILE A 155 17.17 18.77 -0.46
N ALA A 156 17.20 19.10 -1.76
CA ALA A 156 18.43 19.33 -2.52
C ALA A 156 19.24 20.48 -1.92
N VAL A 157 18.61 21.63 -1.68
CA VAL A 157 19.27 22.81 -1.08
C VAL A 157 19.90 22.46 0.27
N VAL A 158 19.19 21.72 1.12
CA VAL A 158 19.73 21.27 2.41
C VAL A 158 20.92 20.32 2.22
N ALA A 159 20.85 19.40 1.25
CA ALA A 159 21.92 18.46 0.96
C ALA A 159 23.18 19.15 0.40
N VAL A 160 23.00 20.12 -0.50
CA VAL A 160 24.10 20.93 -1.05
C VAL A 160 24.75 21.77 0.04
N PHE A 161 23.95 22.47 0.85
CA PHE A 161 24.47 23.25 1.98
C PHE A 161 25.25 22.38 2.98
N TYR A 162 24.76 21.18 3.27
CA TYR A 162 25.48 20.25 4.13
C TYR A 162 26.83 19.79 3.53
N ALA A 163 26.84 19.43 2.25
CA ALA A 163 28.06 19.02 1.56
C ALA A 163 29.10 20.15 1.53
N GLU A 164 28.65 21.39 1.34
CA GLU A 164 29.47 22.60 1.38
C GLU A 164 30.14 22.78 2.75
N VAL A 165 29.34 22.70 3.81
CA VAL A 165 29.85 22.84 5.20
C VAL A 165 30.90 21.78 5.51
N ILE A 166 30.69 20.53 5.10
CA ILE A 166 31.67 19.46 5.30
C ILE A 166 32.94 19.68 4.47
N SER A 167 32.79 20.19 3.24
CA SER A 167 33.91 20.48 2.35
C SER A 167 34.78 21.62 2.91
N MET A 168 34.17 22.74 3.31
CA MET A 168 34.87 23.85 3.97
C MET A 168 35.53 23.41 5.29
N LEU A 169 34.84 22.58 6.08
CA LEU A 169 35.40 22.04 7.32
C LEU A 169 36.65 21.18 7.06
N SER A 170 36.64 20.36 6.01
CA SER A 170 37.77 19.50 5.65
C SER A 170 39.01 20.30 5.27
N MET A 171 38.85 21.36 4.46
CA MET A 171 39.94 22.26 4.08
C MET A 171 40.43 23.08 5.28
N GLY A 172 39.52 23.58 6.11
CA GLY A 172 39.86 24.31 7.33
C GLY A 172 40.69 23.46 8.31
N ILE A 173 40.34 22.18 8.48
CA ILE A 173 41.12 21.22 9.27
C ILE A 173 42.52 21.02 8.67
N ALA A 174 42.60 20.82 7.36
CA ALA A 174 43.88 20.58 6.67
C ALA A 174 44.84 21.77 6.83
N ILE A 175 44.33 22.99 6.67
CA ILE A 175 45.10 24.22 6.81
C ILE A 175 45.52 24.44 8.27
N ALA A 176 44.59 24.36 9.23
CA ALA A 176 44.88 24.62 10.64
C ALA A 176 45.94 23.67 11.22
N MET A 177 45.85 22.37 10.90
CA MET A 177 46.80 21.37 11.38
C MET A 177 48.18 21.52 10.71
N ARG A 178 48.22 21.91 9.44
CA ARG A 178 49.48 22.17 8.72
C ARG A 178 50.14 23.46 9.22
N SER A 179 49.39 24.54 9.37
CA SER A 179 49.93 25.87 9.72
C SER A 179 50.31 26.02 11.18
N GLN A 180 49.58 25.39 12.11
CA GLN A 180 49.82 25.54 13.56
C GLN A 180 50.69 24.43 14.16
N LEU A 181 50.63 23.21 13.61
CA LEU A 181 51.24 22.02 14.23
C LEU A 181 52.28 21.32 13.34
N GLY A 182 52.31 21.58 12.03
CA GLY A 182 53.25 20.95 11.10
C GLY A 182 53.05 19.44 10.89
N LEU A 183 51.97 18.85 11.43
CA LEU A 183 51.66 17.42 11.35
C LEU A 183 50.65 17.13 10.23
N THR A 184 51.14 16.90 9.01
CA THR A 184 50.32 16.57 7.83
C THR A 184 49.56 15.24 7.98
N ALA A 185 50.22 14.21 8.54
CA ALA A 185 49.59 12.92 8.77
C ALA A 185 48.41 13.00 9.77
N ALA A 186 48.53 13.81 10.81
CA ALA A 186 47.44 14.03 11.78
C ALA A 186 46.25 14.74 11.12
N ALA A 187 46.52 15.69 10.21
CA ALA A 187 45.49 16.37 9.44
C ALA A 187 44.69 15.38 8.56
N HIS A 188 45.37 14.51 7.82
CA HIS A 188 44.72 13.49 6.99
C HIS A 188 43.87 12.52 7.80
N VAL A 189 44.36 12.04 8.94
CA VAL A 189 43.59 11.17 9.85
C VAL A 189 42.34 11.87 10.37
N LEU A 190 42.45 13.15 10.74
CA LEU A 190 41.33 13.91 11.29
C LEU A 190 40.27 14.21 10.21
N VAL A 191 40.69 14.54 8.99
CA VAL A 191 39.80 14.67 7.82
C VAL A 191 39.09 13.35 7.52
N LEU A 192 39.80 12.23 7.52
CA LEU A 192 39.22 10.90 7.30
C LEU A 192 38.19 10.52 8.36
N ILE A 193 38.48 10.74 9.65
CA ILE A 193 37.57 10.39 10.74
C ILE A 193 36.35 11.31 10.79
N ILE A 194 36.56 12.63 10.76
CA ILE A 194 35.48 13.60 10.98
C ILE A 194 34.68 13.85 9.71
N CYS A 195 35.36 14.14 8.59
CA CYS A 195 34.68 14.60 7.37
C CYS A 195 34.17 13.42 6.54
N ILE A 196 34.97 12.37 6.33
CA ILE A 196 34.53 11.18 5.60
C ILE A 196 33.72 10.25 6.52
N GLY A 197 34.32 9.77 7.62
CA GLY A 197 33.66 8.84 8.54
C GLY A 197 32.41 9.44 9.19
N GLY A 198 32.54 10.62 9.80
CA GLY A 198 31.44 11.35 10.40
C GLY A 198 30.46 11.92 9.38
N GLY A 199 30.96 12.58 8.32
CA GLY A 199 30.11 13.22 7.30
C GLY A 199 29.30 12.22 6.47
N LEU A 200 29.95 11.23 5.85
CA LEU A 200 29.24 10.20 5.08
C LEU A 200 28.45 9.25 5.99
N GLY A 201 28.91 9.00 7.22
CA GLY A 201 28.14 8.25 8.23
C GLY A 201 26.84 8.96 8.62
N PHE A 202 26.87 10.29 8.79
CA PHE A 202 25.66 11.09 9.02
C PHE A 202 24.73 11.07 7.80
N VAL A 203 25.26 11.16 6.58
CA VAL A 203 24.46 11.01 5.35
C VAL A 203 23.79 9.63 5.30
N GLY A 204 24.51 8.56 5.65
CA GLY A 204 23.97 7.20 5.78
C GLY A 204 22.87 7.10 6.83
N TRP A 205 23.05 7.73 7.98
CA TRP A 205 22.03 7.81 9.02
C TRP A 205 20.77 8.56 8.58
N VAL A 206 20.91 9.71 7.92
CA VAL A 206 19.77 10.49 7.39
C VAL A 206 19.02 9.69 6.32
N LYS A 207 19.76 9.06 5.40
CA LYS A 207 19.23 8.16 4.35
C LYS A 207 18.32 7.10 4.99
N GLN A 208 18.79 6.43 6.04
CA GLN A 208 18.04 5.37 6.70
C GLN A 208 16.90 5.87 7.59
N ARG A 209 17.13 6.95 8.35
CA ARG A 209 16.15 7.47 9.31
C ARG A 209 14.91 8.03 8.61
N LEU A 210 15.10 8.73 7.48
CA LEU A 210 14.00 9.31 6.73
C LEU A 210 13.40 8.33 5.70
N ASN A 211 14.20 7.39 5.19
CA ASN A 211 13.82 6.33 4.25
C ASN A 211 12.82 6.78 3.17
N SER A 212 13.09 7.94 2.55
CA SER A 212 12.24 8.49 1.50
C SER A 212 13.01 8.54 0.17
N PRO A 213 12.37 8.24 -0.96
CA PRO A 213 13.03 8.26 -2.26
C PRO A 213 13.69 9.61 -2.60
N LEU A 214 13.09 10.73 -2.17
CA LEU A 214 13.62 12.08 -2.38
C LEU A 214 14.87 12.35 -1.54
N VAL A 215 14.87 11.94 -0.27
CA VAL A 215 16.06 12.04 0.60
C VAL A 215 17.18 11.15 0.09
N ASN A 216 16.88 9.98 -0.47
CA ASN A 216 17.89 9.12 -1.08
C ASN A 216 18.59 9.80 -2.27
N VAL A 217 17.87 10.62 -3.04
CA VAL A 217 18.47 11.43 -4.10
C VAL A 217 19.35 12.53 -3.51
N GLY A 218 18.86 13.27 -2.51
CA GLY A 218 19.64 14.30 -1.82
C GLY A 218 20.90 13.75 -1.14
N SER A 219 20.83 12.56 -0.54
CA SER A 219 21.99 11.92 0.09
C SER A 219 23.03 11.49 -0.95
N THR A 220 22.61 10.97 -2.11
CA THR A 220 23.55 10.70 -3.20
C THR A 220 24.22 11.96 -3.73
N LEU A 221 23.47 13.07 -3.84
CA LEU A 221 24.00 14.37 -4.26
C LEU A 221 25.07 14.88 -3.28
N ALA A 222 24.77 14.84 -1.98
CA ALA A 222 25.71 15.20 -0.94
C ALA A 222 26.94 14.29 -0.92
N SER A 223 26.77 12.97 -1.09
CA SER A 223 27.90 12.04 -1.18
C SER A 223 28.80 12.32 -2.39
N ILE A 224 28.23 12.62 -3.57
CA ILE A 224 29.02 12.96 -4.77
C ILE A 224 29.85 14.23 -4.50
N ALA A 225 29.25 15.28 -3.96
CA ALA A 225 29.94 16.52 -3.64
C ALA A 225 31.06 16.32 -2.61
N ILE A 226 30.76 15.66 -1.48
CA ILE A 226 31.75 15.39 -0.42
C ILE A 226 32.90 14.53 -0.93
N ILE A 227 32.62 13.45 -1.66
CA ILE A 227 33.65 12.54 -2.18
C ILE A 227 34.52 13.28 -3.20
N SER A 228 33.91 14.01 -4.15
CA SER A 228 34.64 14.73 -5.20
C SER A 228 35.59 15.79 -4.63
N VAL A 229 35.19 16.53 -3.59
CA VAL A 229 36.03 17.57 -3.00
C VAL A 229 37.13 16.97 -2.11
N ILE A 230 36.83 15.94 -1.31
CA ILE A 230 37.78 15.43 -0.31
C ILE A 230 38.79 14.43 -0.89
N THR A 231 38.38 13.59 -1.86
CA THR A 231 39.23 12.48 -2.36
C THR A 231 39.98 12.80 -3.65
N LYS A 232 39.44 13.68 -4.52
CA LYS A 232 40.07 14.07 -5.78
C LYS A 232 40.96 15.30 -5.62
N GLU A 233 40.55 16.29 -4.84
CA GLU A 233 41.22 17.60 -4.82
C GLU A 233 42.56 17.57 -4.09
N GLU A 234 43.61 18.04 -4.77
CA GLU A 234 44.93 18.23 -4.18
C GLU A 234 44.92 19.29 -3.08
N GLY A 235 43.99 20.25 -3.06
CA GLY A 235 43.88 21.26 -1.99
C GLY A 235 43.72 20.67 -0.59
N VAL A 236 42.92 19.61 -0.45
CA VAL A 236 42.72 18.93 0.85
C VAL A 236 43.95 18.09 1.22
N GLN A 237 44.63 17.52 0.22
CA GLN A 237 45.79 16.63 0.42
C GLN A 237 47.09 17.43 0.66
N GLY A 238 47.24 18.52 -0.08
CA GLY A 238 48.30 19.52 -0.04
C GLY A 238 48.03 20.68 0.93
N GLY A 239 46.89 20.72 1.62
CA GLY A 239 46.61 21.66 2.71
C GLY A 239 46.57 23.13 2.31
N TYR A 240 46.08 23.44 1.11
CA TYR A 240 45.80 24.80 0.64
C TYR A 240 44.30 24.98 0.39
N PHE A 241 43.81 26.22 0.50
CA PHE A 241 42.39 26.54 0.28
C PHE A 241 42.14 26.75 -1.22
N ASP A 242 41.26 25.94 -1.81
CA ASP A 242 40.85 26.08 -3.20
C ASP A 242 39.36 26.44 -3.27
N ASP A 243 39.07 27.72 -3.50
CA ASP A 243 37.71 28.26 -3.60
C ASP A 243 37.04 27.88 -4.94
N ASP A 244 37.84 27.76 -6.00
CA ASP A 244 37.34 27.57 -7.36
C ASP A 244 36.61 26.22 -7.51
N LYS A 245 37.10 25.16 -6.85
CA LYS A 245 36.43 23.84 -6.92
C LYS A 245 35.08 23.84 -6.22
N ILE A 246 35.01 24.45 -5.05
CA ILE A 246 33.80 24.52 -4.23
C ILE A 246 32.72 25.29 -5.01
N VAL A 247 33.09 26.46 -5.54
CA VAL A 247 32.20 27.29 -6.38
C VAL A 247 31.77 26.54 -7.65
N GLN A 248 32.67 25.80 -8.30
CA GLN A 248 32.32 24.98 -9.46
C GLN A 248 31.27 23.91 -9.13
N VAL A 249 31.48 23.13 -8.06
CA VAL A 249 30.53 22.09 -7.64
C VAL A 249 29.18 22.70 -7.31
N LEU A 250 29.14 23.85 -6.64
CA LEU A 250 27.92 24.61 -6.37
C LEU A 250 27.21 25.06 -7.65
N LYS A 251 27.94 25.62 -8.63
CA LYS A 251 27.40 26.01 -9.94
C LYS A 251 26.80 24.82 -10.69
N LEU A 252 27.48 23.69 -10.74
CA LEU A 252 26.99 22.45 -11.37
C LEU A 252 25.68 21.98 -10.74
N LEU A 253 25.60 22.01 -9.41
CA LEU A 253 24.41 21.64 -8.65
C LEU A 253 23.22 22.57 -8.95
N LEU A 254 23.45 23.89 -8.93
CA LEU A 254 22.43 24.89 -9.21
C LEU A 254 21.91 24.81 -10.65
N VAL A 255 22.79 24.67 -11.64
CA VAL A 255 22.41 24.56 -13.06
C VAL A 255 21.56 23.31 -13.30
N GLY A 256 21.94 22.14 -12.76
CA GLY A 256 21.17 20.91 -12.93
C GLY A 256 19.76 20.99 -12.29
N ILE A 257 19.66 21.56 -11.09
CA ILE A 257 18.38 21.74 -10.38
C ILE A 257 17.47 22.73 -11.13
N THR A 258 18.02 23.88 -11.55
CA THR A 258 17.27 24.93 -12.25
C THR A 258 16.80 24.48 -13.63
N CYS A 259 17.63 23.76 -14.41
CA CYS A 259 17.22 23.18 -15.69
C CYS A 259 16.02 22.26 -15.52
N THR A 260 16.09 21.35 -14.55
CA THR A 260 14.99 20.42 -14.28
C THR A 260 13.71 21.14 -13.84
N LEU A 261 13.83 22.10 -12.92
CA LEU A 261 12.69 22.85 -12.40
C LEU A 261 12.02 23.65 -13.52
N THR A 262 12.81 24.27 -14.39
CA THR A 262 12.34 25.04 -15.54
C THR A 262 11.56 24.16 -16.50
N VAL A 263 12.12 23.01 -16.88
CA VAL A 263 11.41 22.03 -17.72
C VAL A 263 10.16 21.52 -17.02
N ASN A 264 10.21 21.24 -15.71
CA ASN A 264 9.06 20.77 -14.93
C ASN A 264 7.87 21.73 -14.98
N VAL A 265 8.12 23.03 -14.87
CA VAL A 265 7.08 24.07 -14.81
C VAL A 265 6.60 24.51 -16.20
N LEU A 266 7.50 24.61 -17.18
CA LEU A 266 7.19 25.16 -18.51
C LEU A 266 6.66 24.13 -19.51
N VAL A 267 7.16 22.88 -19.47
CA VAL A 267 6.86 21.86 -20.48
C VAL A 267 5.85 20.87 -19.91
N TRP A 268 4.64 20.74 -20.48
CA TRP A 268 3.56 19.85 -19.98
C TRP A 268 3.48 19.77 -18.45
N ARG A 269 3.03 20.86 -17.82
CA ARG A 269 2.98 20.97 -16.36
C ARG A 269 2.01 19.94 -15.77
N ILE A 270 2.51 19.11 -14.86
CA ILE A 270 1.70 18.14 -14.08
C ILE A 270 1.51 18.69 -12.67
N SER A 271 0.25 18.97 -12.29
CA SER A 271 -0.10 19.45 -10.95
C SER A 271 -0.56 18.29 -10.06
N ALA A 272 0.05 18.13 -8.89
CA ALA A 272 -0.31 17.13 -7.89
C ALA A 272 -1.79 17.25 -7.48
N ARG A 273 -2.32 18.48 -7.40
CA ARG A 273 -3.73 18.73 -7.07
C ARG A 273 -4.69 18.17 -8.13
N ARG A 274 -4.36 18.33 -9.42
CA ARG A 274 -5.16 17.76 -10.51
C ARG A 274 -5.12 16.23 -10.49
N VAL A 275 -3.92 15.66 -10.31
CA VAL A 275 -3.75 14.20 -10.24
C VAL A 275 -4.50 13.64 -9.03
N LEU A 276 -4.44 14.30 -7.87
CA LEU A 276 -5.18 13.93 -6.67
C LEU A 276 -6.69 13.88 -6.95
N ARG A 277 -7.29 14.95 -7.48
CA ARG A 277 -8.73 15.01 -7.76
C ARG A 277 -9.17 13.97 -8.81
N ARG A 278 -8.39 13.76 -9.88
CA ARG A 278 -8.66 12.68 -10.86
C ARG A 278 -8.55 11.29 -10.25
N SER A 279 -7.57 11.08 -9.36
CA SER A 279 -7.42 9.80 -8.66
C SER A 279 -8.59 9.53 -7.72
N ILE A 280 -9.13 10.57 -7.07
CA ILE A 280 -10.35 10.50 -6.27
C ILE A 280 -11.55 10.12 -7.14
N MET A 281 -11.78 10.81 -8.27
CA MET A 281 -12.87 10.46 -9.20
C MET A 281 -12.78 9.00 -9.67
N THR A 282 -11.57 8.55 -10.03
CA THR A 282 -11.34 7.17 -10.46
C THR A 282 -11.57 6.18 -9.33
N ALA A 283 -11.21 6.54 -8.09
CA ALA A 283 -11.45 5.71 -6.92
C ALA A 283 -12.96 5.61 -6.63
N THR A 284 -13.67 6.74 -6.58
CA THR A 284 -15.13 6.80 -6.33
C THR A 284 -15.91 6.03 -7.40
N SER A 285 -15.58 6.21 -8.69
CA SER A 285 -16.26 5.47 -9.78
C SER A 285 -16.00 3.95 -9.67
N SER A 286 -14.77 3.56 -9.33
CA SER A 286 -14.41 2.15 -9.13
C SER A 286 -15.10 1.56 -7.88
N LEU A 287 -15.38 2.37 -6.86
CA LEU A 287 -16.16 1.97 -5.70
C LEU A 287 -17.63 1.78 -6.05
N GLY A 288 -18.22 2.64 -6.87
CA GLY A 288 -19.57 2.45 -7.42
C GLY A 288 -19.70 1.16 -8.23
N ASP A 289 -18.70 0.84 -9.07
CA ASP A 289 -18.64 -0.44 -9.79
C ASP A 289 -18.51 -1.64 -8.85
N LYS A 290 -17.67 -1.56 -7.80
CA LYS A 290 -17.56 -2.62 -6.78
C LYS A 290 -18.86 -2.85 -6.04
N LEU A 291 -19.56 -1.79 -5.64
CA LEU A 291 -20.84 -1.86 -4.96
C LEU A 291 -21.85 -2.62 -5.82
N SER A 292 -21.98 -2.24 -7.09
CA SER A 292 -22.85 -2.89 -8.06
C SER A 292 -22.54 -4.39 -8.22
N SER A 293 -21.27 -4.77 -8.36
CA SER A 293 -20.87 -6.19 -8.47
C SER A 293 -21.12 -7.00 -7.18
N ILE A 294 -20.86 -6.43 -6.00
CA ILE A 294 -21.10 -7.11 -4.71
C ILE A 294 -22.59 -7.31 -4.47
N THR A 295 -23.41 -6.29 -4.73
CA THR A 295 -24.86 -6.40 -4.58
C THR A 295 -25.45 -7.40 -5.57
N LYS A 296 -24.98 -7.43 -6.82
CA LYS A 296 -25.39 -8.43 -7.80
C LYS A 296 -25.04 -9.85 -7.32
N GLY A 297 -23.80 -10.05 -6.84
CA GLY A 297 -23.36 -11.33 -6.28
C GLY A 297 -24.27 -11.81 -5.14
N PHE A 298 -24.61 -10.93 -4.21
CA PHE A 298 -25.47 -11.25 -3.06
C PHE A 298 -26.89 -11.65 -3.46
N LEU A 299 -27.49 -10.91 -4.40
CA LEU A 299 -28.84 -11.20 -4.90
C LEU A 299 -28.90 -12.47 -5.75
N SER A 300 -27.82 -12.81 -6.46
CA SER A 300 -27.75 -13.99 -7.35
C SER A 300 -27.35 -15.29 -6.65
N GLY A 301 -26.71 -15.22 -5.48
CA GLY A 301 -26.25 -16.39 -4.73
C GLY A 301 -25.14 -17.23 -5.38
N THR A 302 -24.66 -16.89 -6.58
CA THR A 302 -23.67 -17.70 -7.33
C THR A 302 -22.25 -17.13 -7.24
N GLU A 303 -21.28 -17.98 -6.87
CA GLU A 303 -19.86 -17.59 -6.76
C GLU A 303 -19.20 -17.31 -8.12
N ASP A 304 -19.62 -18.01 -9.17
CA ASP A 304 -18.97 -17.97 -10.49
C ASP A 304 -19.17 -16.63 -11.21
N GLU A 305 -20.28 -15.91 -10.95
CA GLU A 305 -20.48 -14.55 -11.46
C GLU A 305 -19.61 -13.52 -10.71
N PHE A 306 -19.37 -13.70 -9.41
CA PHE A 306 -18.66 -12.73 -8.56
C PHE A 306 -17.13 -12.78 -8.73
N TRP A 307 -16.56 -13.97 -8.92
CA TRP A 307 -15.12 -14.17 -9.13
C TRP A 307 -14.66 -14.02 -10.59
N THR A 308 -15.49 -13.40 -11.44
CA THR A 308 -15.11 -13.04 -12.81
C THR A 308 -13.87 -12.15 -12.84
N SER A 309 -13.12 -12.21 -13.95
CA SER A 309 -11.96 -11.32 -14.23
C SER A 309 -12.26 -9.82 -14.05
N GLU A 310 -13.55 -9.45 -14.09
CA GLU A 310 -14.06 -8.09 -13.98
C GLU A 310 -13.85 -7.50 -12.58
N TYR A 311 -14.25 -8.20 -11.52
CA TYR A 311 -14.05 -7.71 -10.15
C TYR A 311 -12.56 -7.54 -9.83
N GLY A 312 -11.73 -8.49 -10.27
CA GLY A 312 -10.28 -8.40 -10.16
C GLY A 312 -9.71 -7.13 -10.83
N ARG A 313 -10.20 -6.81 -12.03
CA ARG A 313 -9.82 -5.60 -12.79
C ARG A 313 -10.27 -4.32 -12.09
N VAL A 314 -11.52 -4.22 -11.64
CA VAL A 314 -12.04 -3.05 -10.91
C VAL A 314 -11.29 -2.85 -9.59
N SER A 315 -10.98 -3.95 -8.88
CA SER A 315 -10.18 -3.91 -7.66
C SER A 315 -8.75 -3.44 -7.91
N ALA A 316 -8.11 -3.90 -8.99
CA ALA A 316 -6.79 -3.42 -9.41
C ALA A 316 -6.81 -1.92 -9.75
N ARG A 317 -7.83 -1.44 -10.48
CA ARG A 317 -8.02 -0.02 -10.81
C ARG A 317 -8.14 0.83 -9.54
N TYR A 318 -9.03 0.45 -8.61
CA TYR A 318 -9.16 1.11 -7.31
C TYR A 318 -7.84 1.14 -6.53
N ASN A 319 -7.15 0.00 -6.42
CA ASN A 319 -5.88 -0.06 -5.68
C ASN A 319 -4.82 0.86 -6.30
N SER A 320 -4.76 0.94 -7.63
CA SER A 320 -3.85 1.86 -8.33
C SER A 320 -4.21 3.33 -8.06
N ALA A 321 -5.49 3.69 -8.12
CA ALA A 321 -5.99 5.02 -7.82
C ALA A 321 -5.72 5.39 -6.35
N TYR A 322 -5.97 4.47 -5.42
CA TYR A 322 -5.71 4.63 -3.99
C TYR A 322 -4.23 4.90 -3.68
N THR A 323 -3.32 4.13 -4.29
CA THR A 323 -1.87 4.36 -4.11
C THR A 323 -1.42 5.72 -4.65
N THR A 324 -2.02 6.16 -5.76
CA THR A 324 -1.75 7.47 -6.37
C THR A 324 -2.35 8.61 -5.55
N MET A 325 -3.55 8.44 -5.01
CA MET A 325 -4.22 9.41 -4.14
C MET A 325 -3.38 9.68 -2.89
N ASN A 326 -2.88 8.63 -2.23
CA ASN A 326 -2.08 8.78 -1.01
C ASN A 326 -0.71 9.44 -1.26
N SER A 327 -0.03 9.11 -2.36
CA SER A 327 1.24 9.78 -2.69
C SER A 327 1.02 11.24 -3.07
N THR A 328 0.02 11.52 -3.90
CA THR A 328 -0.25 12.87 -4.41
C THR A 328 -0.88 13.79 -3.37
N LEU A 329 -1.57 13.28 -2.36
CA LEU A 329 -2.08 14.09 -1.23
C LEU A 329 -0.94 14.83 -0.51
N ARG A 330 0.18 14.13 -0.26
CA ARG A 330 1.37 14.73 0.34
C ARG A 330 2.02 15.75 -0.59
N GLU A 331 2.10 15.44 -1.88
CA GLU A 331 2.70 16.34 -2.87
C GLU A 331 1.85 17.61 -3.08
N ALA A 332 0.52 17.45 -3.09
CA ALA A 332 -0.45 18.54 -3.24
C ALA A 332 -0.32 19.58 -2.11
N LYS A 333 0.06 19.14 -0.90
CA LYS A 333 0.38 20.05 0.22
C LYS A 333 1.39 21.12 -0.19
N PHE A 334 2.50 20.73 -0.81
CA PHE A 334 3.54 21.69 -1.20
C PHE A 334 3.04 22.67 -2.26
N GLU A 335 2.19 22.23 -3.20
CA GLU A 335 1.55 23.14 -4.17
C GLU A 335 0.58 24.10 -3.50
N TYR A 336 -0.26 23.63 -2.56
CA TYR A 336 -1.21 24.46 -1.83
C TYR A 336 -0.50 25.55 -1.03
N PHE A 337 0.55 25.19 -0.30
CA PHE A 337 1.34 26.14 0.48
C PHE A 337 2.07 27.15 -0.42
N PHE A 338 2.66 26.68 -1.53
CA PHE A 338 3.35 27.55 -2.49
C PHE A 338 2.39 28.57 -3.14
N LEU A 339 1.20 28.13 -3.54
CA LEU A 339 0.18 28.97 -4.19
C LEU A 339 -0.63 29.86 -3.23
N GLY A 340 -0.41 29.74 -1.92
CA GLY A 340 -1.18 30.47 -0.91
C GLY A 340 -2.63 29.98 -0.77
N ARG A 341 -2.89 28.69 -1.01
CA ARG A 341 -4.20 28.04 -0.88
C ARG A 341 -4.17 26.97 0.21
N GLU A 342 -3.60 27.31 1.36
CA GLU A 342 -3.36 26.37 2.47
C GLU A 342 -4.65 25.80 3.09
N THR A 343 -5.77 26.52 2.99
CA THR A 343 -7.11 26.11 3.47
C THR A 343 -7.69 24.91 2.73
N PHE A 344 -7.26 24.64 1.50
CA PHE A 344 -7.76 23.50 0.70
C PHE A 344 -7.13 22.17 1.10
N TYR A 345 -5.90 22.18 1.61
CA TYR A 345 -5.22 20.96 2.03
C TYR A 345 -6.00 20.14 3.09
N PRO A 346 -6.52 20.72 4.18
CA PRO A 346 -7.32 19.96 5.14
C PRO A 346 -8.62 19.41 4.54
N LEU A 347 -9.25 20.11 3.59
CA LEU A 347 -10.46 19.64 2.91
C LEU A 347 -10.17 18.47 1.98
N ASP A 348 -9.15 18.56 1.12
CA ASP A 348 -8.73 17.43 0.27
C ASP A 348 -8.31 16.22 1.11
N LYS A 349 -7.71 16.45 2.29
CA LYS A 349 -7.39 15.39 3.25
C LYS A 349 -8.68 14.75 3.82
N ARG A 350 -9.68 15.53 4.21
CA ARG A 350 -11.00 15.01 4.62
C ARG A 350 -11.66 14.22 3.48
N LEU A 351 -11.55 14.70 2.25
CA LEU A 351 -12.11 14.05 1.07
C LEU A 351 -11.45 12.67 0.85
N SER A 352 -10.13 12.61 0.88
CA SER A 352 -9.41 11.33 0.78
C SER A 352 -9.80 10.33 1.88
N ARG A 353 -10.03 10.82 3.11
CA ARG A 353 -10.50 10.00 4.23
C ARG A 353 -11.93 9.50 4.04
N SER A 354 -12.83 10.32 3.50
CA SER A 354 -14.20 9.89 3.20
C SER A 354 -14.23 8.79 2.12
N VAL A 355 -13.36 8.88 1.09
CA VAL A 355 -13.21 7.82 0.08
C VAL A 355 -12.61 6.54 0.69
N GLU A 356 -11.66 6.67 1.63
CA GLU A 356 -11.14 5.55 2.39
C GLU A 356 -12.23 4.87 3.23
N ALA A 357 -13.02 5.64 3.98
CA ALA A 357 -14.11 5.14 4.79
C ALA A 357 -15.17 4.43 3.93
N LEU A 358 -15.53 5.04 2.79
CA LEU A 358 -16.45 4.45 1.81
C LEU A 358 -15.92 3.12 1.26
N SER A 359 -14.64 3.05 0.88
CA SER A 359 -14.03 1.79 0.44
C SER A 359 -14.05 0.72 1.52
N GLN A 360 -13.92 1.13 2.78
CA GLN A 360 -13.93 0.20 3.89
C GLN A 360 -15.36 -0.28 4.19
N ALA A 361 -16.36 0.59 4.11
CA ALA A 361 -17.78 0.23 4.20
C ALA A 361 -18.19 -0.75 3.10
N ILE A 362 -17.77 -0.53 1.85
CA ILE A 362 -17.96 -1.49 0.74
C ILE A 362 -17.23 -2.82 1.00
N GLY A 363 -16.08 -2.76 1.69
CA GLY A 363 -15.39 -3.95 2.19
C GLY A 363 -16.23 -4.76 3.18
N GLY A 364 -17.06 -4.10 3.99
CA GLY A 364 -18.05 -4.73 4.87
C GLY A 364 -19.10 -5.53 4.08
N LEU A 365 -19.67 -4.97 3.01
CA LEU A 365 -20.60 -5.72 2.15
C LEU A 365 -19.94 -6.93 1.48
N ARG A 366 -18.70 -6.76 0.98
CA ARG A 366 -17.95 -7.88 0.41
C ARG A 366 -17.80 -9.01 1.44
N SER A 367 -17.49 -8.66 2.69
CA SER A 367 -17.39 -9.62 3.78
C SER A 367 -18.71 -10.36 4.01
N ALA A 368 -19.82 -9.61 4.02
CA ALA A 368 -21.16 -10.19 4.18
C ALA A 368 -21.52 -11.16 3.05
N LEU A 369 -21.14 -10.84 1.81
CA LEU A 369 -21.28 -11.74 0.65
C LEU A 369 -20.42 -13.00 0.78
N GLU A 370 -19.16 -12.86 1.20
CA GLU A 370 -18.27 -14.00 1.41
C GLU A 370 -18.83 -14.94 2.49
N ASN A 371 -19.46 -14.39 3.53
CA ASN A 371 -20.14 -15.17 4.56
C ASN A 371 -21.41 -15.87 4.04
N GLN A 372 -22.17 -15.25 3.14
CA GLN A 372 -23.29 -15.93 2.46
C GLN A 372 -22.77 -17.14 1.68
N PHE A 373 -21.66 -16.99 0.93
CA PHE A 373 -21.07 -18.12 0.20
C PHE A 373 -20.55 -19.24 1.11
N THR A 374 -19.96 -18.91 2.27
CA THR A 374 -19.53 -19.95 3.22
C THR A 374 -20.72 -20.69 3.83
N LEU A 375 -21.78 -19.97 4.21
CA LEU A 375 -22.97 -20.58 4.80
C LEU A 375 -23.74 -21.43 3.80
N LEU A 376 -23.81 -21.02 2.53
CA LEU A 376 -24.39 -21.84 1.46
C LEU A 376 -23.58 -23.12 1.18
N ARG A 377 -22.30 -23.17 1.56
CA ARG A 377 -21.44 -24.38 1.45
C ARG A 377 -21.54 -25.32 2.65
N GLU A 378 -22.06 -24.89 3.79
CA GLU A 378 -22.07 -25.67 5.06
C GLU A 378 -23.21 -26.70 5.18
N VAL A 379 -24.04 -26.91 4.14
CA VAL A 379 -25.14 -27.90 4.13
C VAL A 379 -24.58 -29.35 4.07
N PRO A 380 -25.15 -30.33 4.83
CA PRO A 380 -24.34 -31.26 5.64
C PRO A 380 -23.75 -32.48 4.92
N ASN A 381 -22.58 -32.89 5.43
CA ASN A 381 -22.04 -34.23 5.28
C ASN A 381 -23.03 -35.27 5.84
N LEU A 382 -23.67 -36.04 4.95
CA LEU A 382 -24.54 -37.19 5.24
C LEU A 382 -23.77 -38.45 5.72
N GLU A 383 -22.73 -38.32 6.54
CA GLU A 383 -21.93 -39.48 6.98
C GLU A 383 -22.38 -40.11 8.32
N ASP A 384 -23.26 -39.47 9.11
CA ASP A 384 -23.53 -39.94 10.49
C ASP A 384 -24.74 -40.88 10.68
N THR A 385 -25.30 -41.50 9.63
CA THR A 385 -26.48 -42.40 9.79
C THR A 385 -26.32 -43.85 9.31
N PHE A 386 -25.16 -44.27 8.78
CA PHE A 386 -24.97 -45.68 8.37
C PHE A 386 -23.60 -46.25 8.76
N PRO A 387 -23.54 -47.31 9.59
CA PRO A 387 -22.28 -48.00 9.88
C PRO A 387 -22.03 -49.12 8.86
N SER A 388 -21.22 -48.90 7.81
CA SER A 388 -20.47 -49.99 7.13
C SER A 388 -19.49 -49.52 6.03
N PRO A 389 -18.54 -50.36 5.56
CA PRO A 389 -17.12 -50.02 5.49
C PRO A 389 -16.66 -49.54 4.11
N LYS A 390 -15.48 -48.90 4.10
CA LYS A 390 -14.75 -48.45 2.89
C LYS A 390 -14.62 -49.57 1.85
N PRO A 391 -14.57 -49.22 0.54
CA PRO A 391 -13.25 -49.01 -0.06
C PRO A 391 -13.13 -47.80 -1.00
N THR A 392 -11.90 -47.25 -0.96
CA THR A 392 -11.13 -46.49 -1.95
C THR A 392 -11.73 -46.21 -3.34
N GLY A 393 -11.76 -44.92 -3.70
CA GLY A 393 -11.66 -44.45 -5.09
C GLY A 393 -12.79 -43.55 -5.57
N MET A 394 -13.07 -42.40 -4.93
CA MET A 394 -14.01 -41.42 -5.51
C MET A 394 -13.77 -39.98 -5.02
N THR A 395 -12.94 -39.21 -5.74
CA THR A 395 -12.75 -37.76 -5.51
C THR A 395 -13.35 -36.88 -6.60
N SER A 396 -13.85 -37.44 -7.72
CA SER A 396 -14.45 -36.66 -8.82
C SER A 396 -15.98 -36.56 -8.78
N THR A 397 -16.67 -37.49 -8.13
CA THR A 397 -18.15 -37.50 -8.04
C THR A 397 -18.67 -36.61 -6.90
N LEU A 398 -17.91 -36.49 -5.80
CA LEU A 398 -18.28 -35.65 -4.67
C LEU A 398 -18.22 -34.16 -5.03
N ASN A 399 -17.16 -33.73 -5.75
CA ASN A 399 -17.07 -32.38 -6.30
C ASN A 399 -18.17 -32.10 -7.35
N ARG A 400 -18.58 -33.11 -8.14
CA ARG A 400 -19.67 -32.97 -9.12
C ARG A 400 -21.04 -32.89 -8.46
N ALA A 401 -21.26 -33.63 -7.37
CA ALA A 401 -22.49 -33.57 -6.58
C ALA A 401 -22.61 -32.24 -5.83
N ILE A 402 -21.50 -31.73 -5.28
CA ILE A 402 -21.44 -30.39 -4.67
C ILE A 402 -21.68 -29.30 -5.72
N SER A 403 -21.04 -29.36 -6.89
CA SER A 403 -21.34 -28.40 -7.98
C SER A 403 -22.79 -28.50 -8.47
N ALA A 404 -23.36 -29.69 -8.60
CA ALA A 404 -24.76 -29.86 -9.00
C ALA A 404 -25.75 -29.39 -7.93
N TYR A 405 -25.40 -29.50 -6.65
CA TYR A 405 -26.17 -28.98 -5.53
C TYR A 405 -26.08 -27.44 -5.46
N ILE A 406 -24.89 -26.85 -5.65
CA ILE A 406 -24.69 -25.40 -5.73
C ILE A 406 -25.40 -24.82 -6.96
N ASP A 407 -25.34 -25.50 -8.12
CA ASP A 407 -26.11 -25.14 -9.32
C ASP A 407 -27.61 -25.27 -9.07
N GLY A 408 -28.06 -26.27 -8.30
CA GLY A 408 -29.44 -26.44 -7.88
C GLY A 408 -29.94 -25.34 -6.94
N VAL A 409 -29.15 -24.95 -5.94
CA VAL A 409 -29.45 -23.84 -5.01
C VAL A 409 -29.39 -22.49 -5.72
N GLY A 410 -28.42 -22.29 -6.62
CA GLY A 410 -28.35 -21.14 -7.51
C GLY A 410 -29.55 -21.07 -8.46
N GLN A 411 -30.02 -22.23 -8.94
CA GLN A 411 -31.27 -22.36 -9.69
C GLN A 411 -32.47 -21.99 -8.84
N THR A 412 -32.64 -22.48 -7.61
CA THR A 412 -33.75 -22.09 -6.72
C THR A 412 -33.77 -20.59 -6.38
N LEU A 413 -32.59 -19.97 -6.24
CA LEU A 413 -32.44 -18.51 -6.06
C LEU A 413 -32.68 -17.72 -7.37
N SER A 414 -32.55 -18.36 -8.53
CA SER A 414 -32.75 -17.76 -9.87
C SER A 414 -34.10 -18.09 -10.54
N ASP A 415 -34.78 -19.16 -10.11
CA ASP A 415 -36.07 -19.70 -10.60
C ASP A 415 -37.26 -18.98 -9.97
N ILE A 416 -37.00 -18.00 -9.12
CA ILE A 416 -37.99 -17.00 -8.70
C ILE A 416 -38.30 -16.16 -9.94
N ASP A 417 -39.25 -16.63 -10.74
CA ASP A 417 -39.68 -16.02 -11.99
C ASP A 417 -40.13 -14.58 -11.73
N GLU A 418 -39.33 -13.63 -12.19
CA GLU A 418 -39.60 -12.20 -12.17
C GLU A 418 -40.45 -11.77 -13.39
N SER A 419 -41.32 -12.67 -13.85
CA SER A 419 -42.35 -12.36 -14.83
C SER A 419 -43.48 -11.57 -14.15
N GLY A 420 -43.93 -10.51 -14.82
CA GLY A 420 -44.84 -9.53 -14.25
C GLY A 420 -46.25 -10.09 -14.04
N GLU A 421 -46.58 -10.45 -12.81
CA GLU A 421 -47.98 -10.63 -12.38
C GLU A 421 -48.71 -9.28 -12.46
N SER A 422 -49.85 -9.31 -13.13
CA SER A 422 -50.76 -8.18 -13.29
C SER A 422 -51.40 -7.78 -11.94
N GLU A 423 -51.82 -6.51 -11.77
CA GLU A 423 -52.51 -6.07 -10.55
C GLU A 423 -53.80 -6.85 -10.26
N GLU A 424 -54.42 -7.43 -11.30
CA GLU A 424 -55.61 -8.28 -11.19
C GLU A 424 -55.30 -9.67 -10.61
N GLU A 425 -54.10 -10.22 -10.86
CA GLU A 425 -53.65 -11.50 -10.27
C GLU A 425 -53.21 -11.35 -8.81
N ARG A 426 -52.63 -10.20 -8.42
CA ARG A 426 -52.29 -9.91 -7.01
C ARG A 426 -53.51 -9.79 -6.10
N LEU A 427 -54.62 -9.28 -6.63
CA LEU A 427 -55.89 -9.24 -5.92
C LEU A 427 -56.53 -10.64 -5.82
N ALA A 428 -56.30 -11.51 -6.80
CA ALA A 428 -56.75 -12.89 -6.79
C ALA A 428 -55.92 -13.80 -5.86
N GLU A 429 -54.60 -13.59 -5.75
CA GLU A 429 -53.74 -14.30 -4.80
C GLU A 429 -53.95 -13.85 -3.36
N ARG A 430 -54.20 -12.56 -3.12
CA ARG A 430 -54.56 -12.05 -1.78
C ARG A 430 -55.87 -12.65 -1.24
N ASN A 431 -56.79 -13.03 -2.13
CA ASN A 431 -58.01 -13.73 -1.75
C ASN A 431 -57.83 -15.26 -1.61
N LYS A 432 -56.75 -15.84 -2.15
CA LYS A 432 -56.38 -17.25 -1.95
C LYS A 432 -55.44 -17.46 -0.75
N SER A 433 -54.68 -16.43 -0.36
CA SER A 433 -53.81 -16.48 0.82
C SER A 433 -54.57 -16.58 2.13
N ASP A 434 -55.81 -16.09 2.19
CA ASP A 434 -56.65 -16.19 3.40
C ASP A 434 -57.11 -17.63 3.70
N THR A 435 -56.99 -18.58 2.75
CA THR A 435 -57.32 -20.00 2.96
C THR A 435 -56.11 -20.94 3.00
N ALA A 436 -54.89 -20.43 2.75
CA ALA A 436 -53.65 -21.23 2.73
C ALA A 436 -52.68 -20.88 3.88
N LEU A 437 -53.07 -20.01 4.81
CA LEU A 437 -52.26 -19.59 5.96
C LEU A 437 -52.13 -20.64 7.09
N ASP A 438 -52.78 -21.81 6.97
CA ASP A 438 -52.66 -22.91 7.95
C ASP A 438 -51.56 -23.94 7.62
N ALA A 439 -50.79 -23.76 6.56
CA ALA A 439 -49.62 -24.60 6.25
C ALA A 439 -48.35 -23.74 6.23
N ALA A 440 -47.70 -23.61 7.40
CA ALA A 440 -46.42 -22.91 7.52
C ALA A 440 -45.37 -23.53 6.57
N PRO A 441 -44.64 -22.74 5.76
CA PRO A 441 -43.54 -23.27 4.98
C PRO A 441 -42.44 -23.73 5.94
N ALA A 442 -42.25 -25.04 6.04
CA ALA A 442 -41.19 -25.62 6.85
C ALA A 442 -39.86 -25.38 6.12
N PHE A 443 -39.05 -24.39 6.54
CA PHE A 443 -37.66 -24.23 6.07
C PHE A 443 -36.94 -25.57 6.21
N GLN A 444 -36.49 -26.25 5.16
CA GLN A 444 -35.75 -27.52 5.33
C GLN A 444 -34.24 -27.26 5.31
N GLU A 445 -33.80 -26.17 4.68
CA GLU A 445 -32.40 -25.82 4.51
C GLU A 445 -32.09 -24.34 4.83
N PRO A 446 -30.85 -24.00 5.24
CA PRO A 446 -30.38 -22.62 5.43
C PRO A 446 -30.59 -21.70 4.20
N SER A 447 -30.60 -22.27 3.00
CA SER A 447 -30.86 -21.61 1.71
C SER A 447 -32.27 -21.02 1.59
N ASP A 448 -33.27 -21.63 2.23
CA ASP A 448 -34.67 -21.19 2.18
C ASP A 448 -34.87 -19.83 2.88
N ILE A 449 -34.08 -19.55 3.91
CA ILE A 449 -34.10 -18.27 4.66
C ILE A 449 -33.44 -17.16 3.83
N PHE A 450 -32.34 -17.48 3.14
CA PHE A 450 -31.73 -16.53 2.20
C PHE A 450 -32.71 -16.17 1.07
N ALA A 451 -33.44 -17.15 0.53
CA ALA A 451 -34.46 -16.91 -0.50
C ALA A 451 -35.60 -16.03 0.02
N LEU A 452 -36.11 -16.30 1.24
CA LEU A 452 -37.14 -15.47 1.86
C LEU A 452 -36.67 -14.02 2.08
N PHE A 453 -35.44 -13.83 2.57
CA PHE A 453 -34.86 -12.50 2.74
C PHE A 453 -34.69 -11.75 1.41
N ILE A 454 -34.18 -12.42 0.39
CA ILE A 454 -34.01 -11.84 -0.96
C ILE A 454 -35.37 -11.47 -1.56
N ASN A 455 -36.41 -12.28 -1.35
CA ASN A 455 -37.76 -11.97 -1.81
C ASN A 455 -38.34 -10.71 -1.15
N MET A 456 -38.10 -10.50 0.15
CA MET A 456 -38.64 -9.35 0.87
C MET A 456 -37.82 -8.06 0.66
N LEU A 457 -36.49 -8.12 0.73
CA LEU A 457 -35.63 -6.94 0.72
C LEU A 457 -34.88 -6.72 -0.60
N GLY A 458 -34.84 -7.71 -1.49
CA GLY A 458 -34.10 -7.67 -2.75
C GLY A 458 -34.39 -6.43 -3.62
N PRO A 459 -35.67 -6.05 -3.87
CA PRO A 459 -36.01 -4.86 -4.64
C PRO A 459 -35.47 -3.56 -4.01
N SER A 460 -35.56 -3.43 -2.68
CA SER A 460 -35.10 -2.27 -1.91
C SER A 460 -33.57 -2.19 -1.88
N ILE A 461 -32.88 -3.33 -1.72
CA ILE A 461 -31.42 -3.45 -1.84
C ILE A 461 -30.97 -2.99 -3.23
N LYS A 462 -31.63 -3.47 -4.29
CA LYS A 462 -31.30 -3.15 -5.68
C LYS A 462 -31.48 -1.66 -5.97
N SER A 463 -32.58 -1.08 -5.52
CA SER A 463 -32.89 0.35 -5.69
C SER A 463 -31.87 1.27 -4.99
N LEU A 464 -31.56 0.98 -3.73
CA LEU A 464 -30.56 1.75 -2.98
C LEU A 464 -29.16 1.60 -3.58
N ALA A 465 -28.73 0.37 -3.87
CA ALA A 465 -27.41 0.10 -4.45
C ALA A 465 -27.24 0.77 -5.82
N HIS A 466 -28.29 0.83 -6.64
CA HIS A 466 -28.28 1.54 -7.91
C HIS A 466 -28.08 3.05 -7.71
N THR A 467 -28.92 3.66 -6.88
CA THR A 467 -28.83 5.09 -6.53
C THR A 467 -27.42 5.45 -6.03
N LEU A 468 -26.89 4.66 -5.08
CA LEU A 468 -25.53 4.83 -4.56
C LEU A 468 -24.47 4.68 -5.65
N SER A 469 -24.57 3.65 -6.49
CA SER A 469 -23.59 3.40 -7.55
C SER A 469 -23.55 4.53 -8.57
N GLU A 470 -24.70 5.11 -8.90
CA GLU A 470 -24.81 6.25 -9.82
C GLU A 470 -24.28 7.55 -9.21
N ILE A 471 -24.57 7.83 -7.94
CA ILE A 471 -23.96 8.97 -7.21
C ILE A 471 -22.44 8.87 -7.21
N LEU A 472 -21.88 7.67 -6.95
CA LEU A 472 -20.44 7.45 -6.91
C LEU A 472 -19.77 7.47 -8.31
N ARG A 473 -20.54 7.21 -9.37
CA ARG A 473 -20.08 7.31 -10.77
C ARG A 473 -20.16 8.73 -11.30
N GLU A 474 -20.98 9.60 -10.69
CA GLU A 474 -21.10 10.98 -11.10
C GLU A 474 -19.78 11.74 -10.88
N PRO A 475 -19.24 12.42 -11.91
CA PRO A 475 -17.97 13.13 -11.78
C PRO A 475 -18.13 14.37 -10.88
N ALA A 476 -17.63 14.28 -9.64
CA ALA A 476 -17.63 15.39 -8.68
C ALA A 476 -16.82 16.62 -9.13
N PHE A 477 -15.91 16.46 -10.10
CA PHE A 477 -15.09 17.53 -10.65
C PHE A 477 -15.20 17.57 -12.19
N GLY A 478 -15.22 18.78 -12.76
CA GLY A 478 -15.31 19.03 -14.21
C GLY A 478 -13.98 18.85 -14.96
N GLN A 479 -13.87 19.45 -16.16
CA GLN A 479 -12.70 19.30 -17.03
C GLN A 479 -11.40 19.85 -16.43
N ASP A 480 -11.43 20.99 -15.72
CA ASP A 480 -10.33 21.40 -14.83
C ASP A 480 -10.72 21.11 -13.37
N PRO A 481 -10.22 20.02 -12.77
CA PRO A 481 -10.66 19.58 -11.45
C PRO A 481 -10.42 20.61 -10.34
N ASN A 482 -9.54 21.59 -10.56
CA ASN A 482 -9.18 22.63 -9.59
C ASN A 482 -10.10 23.86 -9.62
N LYS A 483 -10.92 24.02 -10.66
CA LYS A 483 -11.77 25.20 -10.88
C LYS A 483 -13.24 24.84 -10.99
N ASP A 484 -13.55 23.71 -11.61
CA ASP A 484 -14.91 23.31 -11.93
C ASP A 484 -15.36 22.23 -10.95
N ILE A 485 -16.17 22.59 -9.97
CA ILE A 485 -16.80 21.65 -9.04
C ILE A 485 -18.27 21.52 -9.48
N ALA A 486 -18.57 20.45 -10.21
CA ALA A 486 -19.91 20.16 -10.73
C ALA A 486 -20.65 19.24 -9.76
N VAL A 487 -20.92 19.72 -8.54
CA VAL A 487 -21.70 18.98 -7.56
C VAL A 487 -23.17 19.34 -7.76
N ASN A 488 -23.96 18.37 -8.22
CA ASN A 488 -25.41 18.52 -8.33
C ASN A 488 -26.03 18.52 -6.92
N GLU A 489 -26.74 19.59 -6.59
CA GLU A 489 -27.37 19.80 -5.27
C GLU A 489 -28.45 18.74 -4.97
N GLN A 490 -29.04 18.15 -6.01
CA GLN A 490 -30.08 17.12 -5.88
C GLN A 490 -29.57 15.75 -5.41
N LEU A 491 -28.26 15.49 -5.48
CA LEU A 491 -27.68 14.18 -5.15
C LEU A 491 -27.90 13.83 -3.67
N ARG A 492 -27.78 14.82 -2.79
CA ARG A 492 -27.95 14.64 -1.35
C ARG A 492 -29.41 14.37 -0.98
N GLU A 493 -30.34 15.14 -1.52
CA GLU A 493 -31.77 14.92 -1.28
C GLU A 493 -32.20 13.55 -1.79
N SER A 494 -31.79 13.19 -3.00
CA SER A 494 -32.07 11.88 -3.60
C SER A 494 -31.51 10.72 -2.78
N LEU A 495 -30.30 10.87 -2.22
CA LEU A 495 -29.69 9.88 -1.33
C LEU A 495 -30.48 9.71 -0.03
N ARG A 496 -30.87 10.81 0.61
CA ARG A 496 -31.65 10.79 1.85
C ARG A 496 -33.01 10.13 1.66
N ASP A 497 -33.69 10.44 0.55
CA ASP A 497 -34.96 9.82 0.21
C ASP A 497 -34.82 8.31 -0.05
N ALA A 498 -33.80 7.89 -0.81
CA ALA A 498 -33.53 6.47 -1.06
C ALA A 498 -33.17 5.71 0.23
N LEU A 499 -32.39 6.34 1.11
CA LEU A 499 -32.01 5.79 2.41
C LEU A 499 -33.22 5.63 3.35
N ASN A 500 -34.12 6.61 3.37
CA ASN A 500 -35.36 6.54 4.15
C ASN A 500 -36.29 5.43 3.65
N LEU A 501 -36.49 5.33 2.34
CA LEU A 501 -37.29 4.24 1.72
C LEU A 501 -36.72 2.86 2.07
N TYR A 502 -35.39 2.72 1.99
CA TYR A 502 -34.71 1.48 2.34
C TYR A 502 -34.84 1.13 3.83
N ASN A 503 -34.65 2.10 4.73
CA ASN A 503 -34.72 1.87 6.17
C ASN A 503 -36.12 1.42 6.61
N ASN A 504 -37.17 1.97 6.01
CA ASN A 504 -38.55 1.56 6.27
C ASN A 504 -38.79 0.11 5.82
N ALA A 505 -38.45 -0.22 4.57
CA ALA A 505 -38.60 -1.57 4.04
C ALA A 505 -37.76 -2.61 4.79
N ARG A 506 -36.58 -2.21 5.28
CA ARG A 506 -35.72 -3.05 6.11
C ARG A 506 -36.33 -3.38 7.45
N SER A 507 -36.90 -2.39 8.13
CA SER A 507 -37.49 -2.62 9.46
C SER A 507 -38.63 -3.65 9.37
N GLU A 508 -39.49 -3.51 8.37
CA GLU A 508 -40.64 -4.39 8.15
C GLU A 508 -40.23 -5.82 7.75
N SER A 509 -39.29 -5.96 6.81
CA SER A 509 -38.84 -7.27 6.31
C SER A 509 -37.98 -8.05 7.31
N LEU A 510 -37.14 -7.40 8.11
CA LEU A 510 -36.42 -8.07 9.18
C LEU A 510 -37.41 -8.60 10.23
N GLN A 511 -38.39 -7.78 10.60
CA GLN A 511 -39.43 -8.17 11.56
C GLN A 511 -40.22 -9.39 11.08
N GLU A 512 -40.61 -9.44 9.80
CA GLU A 512 -41.32 -10.59 9.25
C GLU A 512 -40.43 -11.83 9.07
N LEU A 513 -39.14 -11.65 8.74
CA LEU A 513 -38.17 -12.76 8.64
C LEU A 513 -38.06 -13.50 9.98
N TYR A 514 -37.87 -12.75 11.07
CA TYR A 514 -37.75 -13.33 12.40
C TYR A 514 -39.08 -13.88 12.90
N ARG A 515 -40.22 -13.23 12.60
CA ARG A 515 -41.55 -13.79 12.88
C ARG A 515 -41.76 -15.16 12.22
N THR A 516 -41.32 -15.32 10.98
CA THR A 516 -41.42 -16.58 10.24
C THR A 516 -40.47 -17.65 10.81
N ILE A 517 -39.25 -17.27 11.19
CA ILE A 517 -38.29 -18.16 11.88
C ILE A 517 -38.87 -18.66 13.22
N GLN A 518 -39.65 -17.84 13.94
CA GLN A 518 -40.26 -18.20 15.22
C GLN A 518 -41.35 -19.28 15.12
N ILE A 519 -42.05 -19.38 13.97
CA ILE A 519 -43.11 -20.37 13.75
C ILE A 519 -42.54 -21.79 13.58
N GLY A 520 -41.28 -21.94 13.17
CA GLY A 520 -40.59 -23.22 12.94
C GLY A 520 -40.03 -23.93 14.20
N ARG A 521 -40.51 -23.58 15.40
CA ARG A 521 -39.87 -23.77 16.74
C ARG A 521 -39.61 -25.21 17.26
N ALA A 522 -39.83 -26.28 16.50
CA ALA A 522 -39.77 -27.67 16.99
C ALA A 522 -38.50 -28.45 16.59
N ARG A 523 -37.29 -27.85 16.66
CA ARG A 523 -36.08 -28.42 16.01
C ARG A 523 -34.85 -28.58 16.92
N SER A 524 -33.85 -29.32 16.45
CA SER A 524 -32.56 -29.59 17.13
C SER A 524 -31.69 -28.33 17.31
N GLU A 525 -30.90 -28.26 18.39
CA GLU A 525 -30.04 -27.11 18.76
C GLU A 525 -29.05 -26.69 17.66
N LYS A 526 -28.51 -27.64 16.88
CA LYS A 526 -27.57 -27.35 15.79
C LYS A 526 -28.24 -26.58 14.63
N ILE A 527 -29.41 -27.04 14.20
CA ILE A 527 -30.20 -26.40 13.12
C ILE A 527 -30.68 -25.00 13.56
N GLN A 528 -30.95 -24.82 14.86
CA GLN A 528 -31.31 -23.51 15.40
C GLN A 528 -30.15 -22.50 15.32
N ALA A 529 -28.92 -22.96 15.58
CA ALA A 529 -27.72 -22.12 15.44
C ALA A 529 -27.47 -21.72 13.97
N ASP A 530 -27.62 -22.67 13.03
CA ASP A 530 -27.43 -22.44 11.59
C ASP A 530 -28.43 -21.40 11.04
N ILE A 531 -29.70 -21.50 11.45
CA ILE A 531 -30.77 -20.55 11.08
C ILE A 531 -30.47 -19.13 11.59
N GLU A 532 -30.02 -19.02 12.84
CA GLU A 532 -29.66 -17.72 13.42
C GLU A 532 -28.42 -17.14 12.74
N GLU A 533 -27.47 -17.98 12.33
CA GLU A 533 -26.26 -17.57 11.60
C GLU A 533 -26.59 -17.01 10.21
N VAL A 534 -27.58 -17.59 9.50
CA VAL A 534 -28.08 -17.06 8.22
C VAL A 534 -28.81 -15.72 8.39
N ALA A 535 -29.69 -15.60 9.39
CA ALA A 535 -30.39 -14.35 9.67
C ALA A 535 -29.42 -13.22 10.07
N ALA A 536 -28.39 -13.56 10.86
CA ALA A 536 -27.27 -12.68 11.19
C ALA A 536 -26.51 -12.19 9.95
N ALA A 537 -26.22 -13.08 8.99
CA ALA A 537 -25.56 -12.73 7.74
C ALA A 537 -26.40 -11.77 6.87
N CYS A 538 -27.71 -12.02 6.76
CA CYS A 538 -28.65 -11.14 6.04
C CYS A 538 -28.74 -9.75 6.69
N GLY A 539 -28.88 -9.69 8.02
CA GLY A 539 -28.86 -8.45 8.78
C GLY A 539 -27.55 -7.69 8.59
N HIS A 540 -26.40 -8.38 8.67
CA HIS A 540 -25.09 -7.77 8.48
C HIS A 540 -24.90 -7.18 7.08
N PHE A 541 -25.36 -7.85 6.02
CA PHE A 541 -25.35 -7.28 4.66
C PHE A 541 -26.19 -6.00 4.59
N SER A 542 -27.40 -6.04 5.17
CA SER A 542 -28.33 -4.92 5.18
C SER A 542 -27.78 -3.68 5.92
N PHE A 543 -27.18 -3.86 7.10
CA PHE A 543 -26.51 -2.79 7.84
C PHE A 543 -25.26 -2.27 7.13
N SER A 544 -24.49 -3.16 6.47
CA SER A 544 -23.32 -2.75 5.70
C SER A 544 -23.72 -1.86 4.51
N LEU A 545 -24.83 -2.16 3.84
CA LEU A 545 -25.37 -1.32 2.76
C LEU A 545 -25.83 0.05 3.26
N GLN A 546 -26.49 0.12 4.42
CA GLN A 546 -26.81 1.40 5.07
C GLN A 546 -25.53 2.18 5.39
N ALA A 547 -24.51 1.53 5.94
CA ALA A 547 -23.25 2.18 6.27
C ALA A 547 -22.58 2.79 5.03
N VAL A 548 -22.64 2.14 3.87
CA VAL A 548 -22.17 2.72 2.60
C VAL A 548 -22.94 3.98 2.23
N ALA A 549 -24.25 4.00 2.44
CA ALA A 549 -25.07 5.17 2.17
C ALA A 549 -24.72 6.37 3.08
N GLU A 550 -24.49 6.11 4.36
CA GLU A 550 -24.04 7.14 5.32
C GLU A 550 -22.64 7.69 4.99
N GLU A 551 -21.68 6.81 4.64
CA GLU A 551 -20.35 7.28 4.21
C GLU A 551 -20.42 8.04 2.87
N THR A 552 -21.40 7.73 2.01
CA THR A 552 -21.66 8.48 0.78
C THR A 552 -22.21 9.88 1.09
N ASP A 553 -23.09 10.03 2.08
CA ASP A 553 -23.58 11.34 2.54
C ASP A 553 -22.43 12.18 3.12
N ALA A 554 -21.57 11.59 3.96
CA ALA A 554 -20.38 12.26 4.49
C ALA A 554 -19.38 12.67 3.38
N TYR A 555 -19.26 11.88 2.31
CA TYR A 555 -18.47 12.24 1.13
C TYR A 555 -19.05 13.47 0.41
N LEU A 556 -20.37 13.52 0.22
CA LEU A 556 -21.05 14.68 -0.38
C LEU A 556 -20.89 15.95 0.47
N ASP A 557 -20.89 15.82 1.80
CA ASP A 557 -20.64 16.93 2.73
C ASP A 557 -19.28 17.58 2.56
N VAL A 558 -18.23 16.77 2.41
CA VAL A 558 -16.90 17.31 2.12
C VAL A 558 -16.82 17.96 0.74
N LEU A 559 -17.57 17.47 -0.25
CA LEU A 559 -17.61 18.08 -1.59
C LEU A 559 -18.28 19.46 -1.56
N GLU A 560 -19.35 19.63 -0.80
CA GLU A 560 -19.99 20.94 -0.60
C GLU A 560 -19.07 21.92 0.13
N ASP A 561 -18.39 21.49 1.19
CA ASP A 561 -17.35 22.29 1.88
C ASP A 561 -16.28 22.79 0.90
N ILE A 562 -15.84 21.91 -0.01
CA ILE A 562 -14.84 22.26 -1.04
C ILE A 562 -15.42 23.25 -2.06
N ARG A 563 -16.69 23.11 -2.45
CA ARG A 563 -17.38 24.06 -3.34
C ARG A 563 -17.47 25.44 -2.69
N TYR A 564 -18.01 25.51 -1.47
CA TYR A 564 -18.13 26.74 -0.69
C TYR A 564 -16.79 27.44 -0.51
N THR A 565 -15.74 26.69 -0.18
CA THR A 565 -14.38 27.24 -0.01
C THR A 565 -13.77 27.69 -1.34
N THR A 566 -14.13 27.06 -2.45
CA THR A 566 -13.69 27.47 -3.81
C THR A 566 -14.27 28.82 -4.21
N GLU A 567 -15.50 29.10 -3.80
CA GLU A 567 -16.21 30.35 -4.10
C GLU A 567 -15.80 31.50 -3.16
N THR A 568 -15.47 31.21 -1.89
CA THR A 568 -15.29 32.24 -0.85
C THR A 568 -13.85 32.52 -0.41
N ALA A 569 -12.92 31.58 -0.57
CA ALA A 569 -11.62 31.67 0.11
C ALA A 569 -10.57 32.55 -0.61
N PRO A 570 -10.02 33.59 0.05
CA PRO A 570 -8.90 34.36 -0.48
C PRO A 570 -7.57 33.59 -0.40
N ARG A 571 -6.55 34.05 -1.13
CA ARG A 571 -5.19 33.50 -1.02
C ARG A 571 -4.51 33.96 0.28
N SER A 572 -3.92 33.04 1.03
CA SER A 572 -3.16 33.30 2.26
C SER A 572 -1.84 32.53 2.29
N TRP A 573 -0.78 33.20 2.76
CA TRP A 573 0.52 32.59 3.06
C TRP A 573 0.80 32.70 4.58
N SER A 574 -0.16 32.27 5.40
CA SER A 574 0.00 32.38 6.86
C SER A 574 1.17 31.53 7.37
N TRP A 575 1.48 30.43 6.69
CA TRP A 575 2.61 29.56 6.99
C TRP A 575 3.99 30.25 6.93
N LEU A 576 4.16 31.31 6.12
CA LEU A 576 5.40 32.09 6.07
C LEU A 576 5.59 32.96 7.31
N LYS A 577 4.52 33.26 8.06
CA LYS A 577 4.57 34.06 9.30
C LYS A 577 5.06 33.22 10.49
N PHE A 578 6.10 32.42 10.31
CA PHE A 578 6.62 31.52 11.35
C PHE A 578 7.07 32.26 12.62
N TRP A 579 7.50 33.52 12.49
CA TRP A 579 7.81 34.42 13.62
C TRP A 579 6.63 34.64 14.57
N ARG A 580 5.37 34.54 14.10
CA ARG A 580 4.18 34.58 14.98
C ARG A 580 3.99 33.30 15.79
N TYR A 581 4.57 32.18 15.35
CA TYR A 581 4.53 30.91 16.07
C TYR A 581 5.62 30.82 17.15
N PHE A 582 6.77 31.48 16.95
CA PHE A 582 7.82 31.55 17.98
C PHE A 582 7.41 32.40 19.20
N GLY A 583 6.48 33.36 19.04
CA GLY A 583 5.98 34.21 20.12
C GLY A 583 4.82 33.64 20.97
N ARG A 584 4.26 32.47 20.63
CA ARG A 584 3.20 31.82 21.43
C ARG A 584 3.81 30.77 22.37
N THR A 585 4.21 31.18 23.57
CA THR A 585 4.52 30.29 24.69
C THR A 585 3.21 29.74 25.28
N GLY A 586 2.63 28.73 24.64
CA GLY A 586 1.48 28.00 25.19
C GLY A 586 0.87 27.05 24.14
N PRO A 587 0.77 25.74 24.42
CA PRO A 587 0.08 24.83 23.52
C PRO A 587 -1.42 25.09 23.60
N SER A 588 -1.98 25.85 22.66
CA SER A 588 -3.43 25.86 22.46
C SER A 588 -3.82 24.58 21.73
N ASP A 589 -4.56 23.71 22.41
CA ASP A 589 -4.94 22.37 21.95
C ASP A 589 -6.04 22.35 20.88
N LYS A 590 -6.57 23.53 20.47
CA LYS A 590 -7.74 23.62 19.58
C LYS A 590 -7.46 23.61 18.07
N ASP A 591 -6.22 23.84 17.63
CA ASP A 591 -5.86 23.90 16.19
C ASP A 591 -4.93 22.78 15.70
N ARG A 592 -4.77 21.71 16.50
CA ARG A 592 -4.00 20.54 16.06
C ARG A 592 -4.84 19.74 15.08
N VAL A 593 -4.76 20.09 13.79
CA VAL A 593 -4.98 19.12 12.72
C VAL A 593 -3.91 18.03 12.91
N GLU A 594 -4.29 16.98 13.63
CA GLU A 594 -3.42 15.84 13.88
C GLU A 594 -2.97 15.26 12.53
N ASP A 595 -1.65 15.23 12.36
CA ASP A 595 -0.98 14.67 11.20
C ASP A 595 -0.82 13.16 11.49
N PRO A 596 -1.73 12.29 11.02
CA PRO A 596 -1.74 10.87 11.35
C PRO A 596 -0.48 10.15 10.85
N GLU A 597 0.29 10.78 9.95
CA GLU A 597 1.60 10.26 9.57
C GLU A 597 2.61 10.21 10.74
N ARG A 598 2.33 10.89 11.87
CA ARG A 598 3.27 11.11 12.98
C ARG A 598 2.93 10.36 14.28
N GLU A 599 1.78 9.71 14.36
CA GLU A 599 1.37 9.01 15.57
C GLU A 599 2.16 7.73 15.79
N SER A 600 2.52 7.47 17.04
CA SER A 600 3.01 6.15 17.46
C SER A 600 1.79 5.33 17.83
N LEU A 601 1.89 4.02 17.62
CA LEU A 601 0.96 3.00 18.11
C LEU A 601 0.59 3.14 19.60
N ILE A 602 1.35 3.94 20.38
CA ILE A 602 1.08 4.34 21.77
C ILE A 602 1.46 5.82 21.91
N GLN A 603 0.56 6.69 22.36
CA GLN A 603 0.93 8.02 22.86
C GLN A 603 1.76 7.83 24.15
N LYS A 604 3.05 8.19 24.11
CA LYS A 604 3.85 8.40 25.33
C LYS A 604 3.59 9.84 25.84
N PRO A 605 3.74 10.13 27.15
CA PRO A 605 3.58 11.47 27.72
C PRO A 605 4.45 12.52 26.99
N PRO A 606 4.15 13.83 27.13
CA PRO A 606 4.57 14.84 26.17
C PRO A 606 6.09 15.04 26.18
N VAL A 607 6.76 14.51 25.17
CA VAL A 607 8.17 14.78 24.85
C VAL A 607 8.25 15.27 23.40
N PRO A 608 9.19 16.18 23.03
CA PRO A 608 9.14 16.88 21.76
C PRO A 608 9.26 15.94 20.56
N ARG A 609 8.52 16.29 19.51
CA ARG A 609 8.33 15.54 18.27
C ARG A 609 9.65 15.41 17.50
N LEU A 610 10.19 14.20 17.40
CA LEU A 610 11.15 13.83 16.34
C LEU A 610 10.51 12.79 15.41
N ARG A 611 10.55 13.06 14.09
CA ARG A 611 10.11 12.16 13.01
C ARG A 611 10.59 10.73 13.28
N LYS A 612 9.64 9.80 13.39
CA LYS A 612 9.89 8.37 13.66
C LYS A 612 10.45 7.70 12.41
N SER A 613 11.47 6.87 12.59
CA SER A 613 12.02 5.99 11.55
C SER A 613 10.90 5.18 10.90
N GLN A 614 10.95 5.04 9.57
CA GLN A 614 9.90 4.34 8.83
C GLN A 614 9.93 2.83 9.02
N MET A 615 11.00 2.25 9.57
CA MET A 615 11.08 0.80 9.75
C MET A 615 10.37 0.33 11.03
N PRO A 616 9.72 -0.85 10.99
CA PRO A 616 9.29 -1.55 12.19
C PRO A 616 10.44 -1.67 13.18
N LYS A 617 10.29 -1.11 14.38
CA LYS A 617 11.28 -1.24 15.46
C LYS A 617 11.39 -2.67 16.01
N GLY A 618 10.56 -3.60 15.54
CA GLY A 618 10.39 -4.91 16.18
C GLY A 618 9.74 -4.72 17.54
N ILE A 619 10.25 -5.45 18.54
CA ILE A 619 9.72 -5.48 19.91
C ILE A 619 9.73 -4.06 20.51
N PRO A 620 8.63 -3.60 21.14
CA PRO A 620 8.58 -2.28 21.75
C PRO A 620 9.70 -2.02 22.76
N ASP A 621 10.30 -0.81 22.73
CA ASP A 621 11.37 -0.40 23.64
C ASP A 621 11.03 -0.63 25.14
N THR A 622 9.74 -0.61 25.51
CA THR A 622 9.25 -0.87 26.87
C THR A 622 9.29 -2.35 27.25
N MET A 623 8.99 -3.25 26.31
CA MET A 623 9.12 -4.70 26.51
C MET A 623 10.60 -5.10 26.52
N VAL A 624 11.40 -4.50 25.64
CA VAL A 624 12.86 -4.69 25.65
C VAL A 624 13.44 -4.20 26.97
N ALA A 625 13.08 -3.00 27.45
CA ALA A 625 13.62 -2.44 28.69
C ALA A 625 13.43 -3.31 29.95
N ARG A 626 12.37 -4.14 30.01
CA ARG A 626 12.15 -5.10 31.11
C ARG A 626 13.01 -6.37 30.99
N ARG A 627 13.37 -6.76 29.76
CA ARG A 627 14.16 -7.94 29.43
C ARG A 627 15.65 -7.63 29.24
N ASP A 628 16.00 -6.35 29.11
CA ASP A 628 17.32 -5.89 28.70
C ASP A 628 18.34 -6.01 29.83
N THR A 629 19.53 -6.49 29.48
CA THR A 629 20.74 -6.41 30.34
C THR A 629 21.13 -4.98 30.68
N PHE A 630 20.61 -3.99 29.95
CA PHE A 630 20.87 -2.55 30.13
C PHE A 630 19.98 -1.86 31.19
N ASN A 631 19.01 -2.54 31.79
CA ASN A 631 18.27 -2.01 32.94
C ASN A 631 18.80 -2.64 34.23
N TRP A 632 19.76 -1.98 34.87
CA TRP A 632 20.38 -2.48 36.10
C TRP A 632 19.48 -2.22 37.31
N ASP A 633 18.47 -3.06 37.49
CA ASP A 633 17.72 -3.25 38.75
C ASP A 633 18.07 -4.60 39.43
N ALA A 634 18.89 -5.45 38.78
CA ALA A 634 19.25 -6.79 39.25
C ALA A 634 20.12 -6.82 40.53
N ALA A 635 20.68 -5.69 40.98
CA ALA A 635 21.49 -5.60 42.20
C ALA A 635 21.17 -4.32 43.03
N PRO A 636 20.05 -4.31 43.78
CA PRO A 636 19.60 -3.16 44.57
C PRO A 636 20.56 -2.77 45.70
N GLN A 637 21.51 -3.64 46.07
CA GLN A 637 22.48 -3.48 47.16
C GLN A 637 23.72 -2.65 46.79
N SER A 638 23.84 -2.15 45.56
CA SER A 638 25.04 -1.41 45.10
C SER A 638 25.02 0.08 45.47
N SER A 639 26.21 0.69 45.59
CA SER A 639 26.36 2.12 45.94
C SER A 639 25.64 3.07 44.95
N ARG A 640 24.98 4.12 45.46
CA ARG A 640 24.18 5.08 44.66
C ARG A 640 24.95 5.75 43.50
N VAL A 641 26.25 5.98 43.67
CA VAL A 641 27.11 6.62 42.65
C VAL A 641 27.40 5.66 41.49
N LYS A 642 27.82 4.43 41.78
CA LYS A 642 28.03 3.38 40.76
C LYS A 642 26.74 3.16 39.96
N ARG A 643 25.58 3.13 40.63
CA ARG A 643 24.27 3.05 39.97
C ARG A 643 23.99 4.22 39.02
N ARG A 644 24.27 5.46 39.42
CA ARG A 644 24.02 6.63 38.57
C ARG A 644 24.95 6.67 37.35
N VAL A 645 26.23 6.33 37.54
CA VAL A 645 27.22 6.25 36.45
C VAL A 645 26.88 5.11 35.50
N ALA A 646 26.60 3.92 36.02
CA ALA A 646 26.16 2.77 35.23
C ALA A 646 24.87 3.09 34.48
N GLN A 647 23.84 3.66 35.12
CA GLN A 647 22.61 4.06 34.43
C GLN A 647 22.85 5.12 33.34
N LYS A 648 23.78 6.07 33.54
CA LYS A 648 24.17 7.01 32.47
C LYS A 648 24.90 6.30 31.34
N MET A 649 25.87 5.44 31.62
CA MET A 649 26.58 4.64 30.62
C MET A 649 25.65 3.70 29.85
N LEU A 650 24.72 3.03 30.53
CA LEU A 650 23.74 2.15 29.91
C LEU A 650 22.72 2.94 29.07
N LYS A 651 22.36 4.17 29.47
CA LYS A 651 21.55 5.08 28.63
C LYS A 651 22.30 5.52 27.38
N ILE A 652 23.59 5.87 27.49
CA ILE A 652 24.43 6.25 26.35
C ILE A 652 24.66 5.04 25.44
N SER A 653 24.96 3.87 26.01
CA SER A 653 25.13 2.62 25.29
C SER A 653 23.85 2.24 24.55
N ARG A 654 22.68 2.34 25.19
CA ARG A 654 21.37 2.13 24.53
C ARG A 654 21.12 3.13 23.40
N PHE A 655 21.62 4.36 23.52
CA PHE A 655 21.55 5.34 22.43
C PHE A 655 22.45 4.94 21.25
N ILE A 656 23.69 4.52 21.50
CA ILE A 656 24.64 4.10 20.46
C ILE A 656 24.22 2.79 19.79
N VAL A 657 23.72 1.82 20.57
CA VAL A 657 23.26 0.49 20.11
C VAL A 657 21.96 0.58 19.28
N ARG A 658 21.33 1.75 19.24
CA ARG A 658 20.15 1.96 18.42
C ARG A 658 20.50 1.70 16.96
N GLU A 659 19.73 0.84 16.30
CA GLU A 659 20.09 0.29 15.00
C GLU A 659 20.24 1.33 13.89
N ASP A 660 19.50 2.44 13.96
CA ASP A 660 19.64 3.54 13.00
C ASP A 660 21.01 4.24 13.16
N ILE A 661 21.47 4.46 14.39
CA ILE A 661 22.78 5.06 14.69
C ILE A 661 23.92 4.09 14.38
N LEU A 662 23.81 2.82 14.78
CA LEU A 662 24.79 1.78 14.40
C LEU A 662 24.93 1.68 12.88
N PHE A 663 23.83 1.79 12.15
CA PHE A 663 23.89 1.81 10.68
C PHE A 663 24.67 3.02 10.15
N GLY A 664 24.44 4.23 10.68
CA GLY A 664 25.20 5.42 10.31
C GLY A 664 26.71 5.25 10.59
N ILE A 665 27.06 4.76 11.78
CA ILE A 665 28.44 4.48 12.18
C ILE A 665 29.07 3.42 11.26
N LYS A 666 28.35 2.34 10.96
CA LYS A 666 28.77 1.29 10.02
C LYS A 666 29.08 1.84 8.63
N VAL A 667 28.21 2.70 8.10
CA VAL A 667 28.44 3.37 6.81
C VAL A 667 29.68 4.27 6.88
N GLY A 668 29.84 5.02 7.97
CA GLY A 668 31.01 5.86 8.21
C GLY A 668 32.32 5.06 8.24
N ILE A 669 32.36 3.94 8.97
CA ILE A 669 33.53 3.05 9.03
C ILE A 669 33.84 2.48 7.64
N GLY A 670 32.84 1.98 6.92
CA GLY A 670 33.03 1.44 5.57
C GLY A 670 33.52 2.48 4.57
N ALA A 671 33.05 3.73 4.68
CA ALA A 671 33.51 4.84 3.86
C ALA A 671 34.95 5.26 4.21
N LEU A 672 35.28 5.33 5.51
CA LEU A 672 36.61 5.67 6.00
C LEU A 672 37.66 4.66 5.53
N LEU A 673 37.40 3.36 5.69
CA LEU A 673 38.32 2.29 5.29
C LEU A 673 38.57 2.25 3.78
N TRP A 674 37.60 2.66 2.97
CA TRP A 674 37.79 2.76 1.52
C TRP A 674 38.53 4.03 1.15
N ALA A 675 38.15 5.17 1.72
CA ALA A 675 38.72 6.47 1.38
C ALA A 675 40.15 6.65 1.90
N MET A 676 40.57 5.92 2.94
CA MET A 676 41.95 6.00 3.44
C MET A 676 42.99 5.70 2.35
N LEU A 677 42.63 4.88 1.35
CA LEU A 677 43.50 4.54 0.22
C LEU A 677 43.89 5.75 -0.63
N ALA A 678 43.09 6.82 -0.61
CA ALA A 678 43.38 8.08 -1.31
C ALA A 678 44.42 8.95 -0.57
N PHE A 679 44.57 8.78 0.76
CA PHE A 679 45.45 9.60 1.60
C PHE A 679 46.79 8.93 1.89
N ILE A 680 46.89 7.60 1.72
CA ILE A 680 48.14 6.86 1.91
C ILE A 680 49.01 7.05 0.65
N PRO A 681 50.24 7.60 0.75
CA PRO A 681 51.06 7.90 -0.41
C PRO A 681 51.36 6.71 -1.33
N SER A 682 51.48 5.50 -0.76
CA SER A 682 51.76 4.28 -1.54
C SER A 682 50.55 3.73 -2.31
N THR A 683 49.33 3.96 -1.85
CA THR A 683 48.10 3.48 -2.51
C THR A 683 47.38 4.55 -3.31
N ARG A 684 47.70 5.83 -3.08
CA ARG A 684 47.15 6.99 -3.80
C ARG A 684 47.20 6.86 -5.33
N PRO A 685 48.34 6.51 -5.98
CA PRO A 685 48.36 6.40 -7.44
C PRO A 685 47.40 5.31 -7.94
N ILE A 686 47.30 4.18 -7.23
CA ILE A 686 46.35 3.10 -7.58
C ILE A 686 44.91 3.59 -7.43
N TYR A 687 44.61 4.36 -6.38
CA TYR A 687 43.28 4.93 -6.18
C TYR A 687 42.89 5.92 -7.30
N GLN A 688 43.83 6.74 -7.78
CA GLN A 688 43.60 7.70 -8.85
C GLN A 688 43.42 7.02 -10.21
N THR A 689 44.34 6.14 -10.61
CA THR A 689 44.26 5.38 -11.88
C THR A 689 42.98 4.55 -11.99
N TRP A 690 42.58 3.85 -10.92
CA TRP A 690 41.35 3.04 -10.92
C TRP A 690 40.09 3.82 -10.52
N ARG A 691 40.17 5.15 -10.41
CA ARG A 691 39.04 6.05 -10.10
C ARG A 691 38.24 5.59 -8.86
N GLY A 692 38.95 5.38 -7.75
CA GLY A 692 38.43 4.83 -6.50
C GLY A 692 37.26 5.61 -5.89
N GLU A 693 37.04 6.86 -6.28
CA GLU A 693 35.92 7.70 -5.88
C GLU A 693 34.57 7.14 -6.34
N TRP A 694 34.51 6.53 -7.54
CA TRP A 694 33.28 5.90 -8.05
C TRP A 694 32.99 4.58 -7.35
N GLY A 695 34.03 3.90 -6.86
CA GLY A 695 33.89 2.77 -5.94
C GLY A 695 33.29 3.19 -4.60
N LEU A 696 33.78 4.29 -4.02
CA LEU A 696 33.26 4.85 -2.78
C LEU A 696 31.80 5.32 -2.92
N LEU A 697 31.48 5.99 -4.02
CA LEU A 697 30.11 6.38 -4.33
C LEU A 697 29.20 5.16 -4.51
N SER A 698 29.72 4.10 -5.15
CA SER A 698 28.99 2.84 -5.33
C SER A 698 28.69 2.17 -4.00
N PHE A 699 29.66 2.16 -3.09
CA PHE A 699 29.47 1.74 -1.71
C PHE A 699 28.34 2.53 -1.02
N MET A 700 28.36 3.87 -1.09
CA MET A 700 27.33 4.72 -0.46
C MET A 700 25.91 4.48 -1.01
N ILE A 701 25.80 4.15 -2.30
CA ILE A 701 24.52 3.84 -2.94
C ILE A 701 24.01 2.46 -2.49
N VAL A 702 24.88 1.44 -2.52
CA VAL A 702 24.54 0.05 -2.17
C VAL A 702 24.32 -0.14 -0.68
N ALA A 703 25.01 0.62 0.17
CA ALA A 703 24.85 0.55 1.61
C ALA A 703 23.39 0.83 2.02
N ALA A 704 22.76 -0.21 2.56
CA ALA A 704 21.38 -0.22 3.00
C ALA A 704 21.29 -0.95 4.35
N MET A 705 20.25 -0.66 5.14
CA MET A 705 20.17 -1.21 6.49
C MET A 705 20.00 -2.73 6.51
N THR A 706 19.32 -3.33 5.53
CA THR A 706 19.22 -4.80 5.43
C THR A 706 20.11 -5.35 4.33
N THR A 707 20.65 -6.55 4.55
CA THR A 707 21.48 -7.25 3.56
C THR A 707 20.72 -7.51 2.26
N GLY A 708 19.43 -7.84 2.34
CA GLY A 708 18.58 -8.01 1.15
C GLY A 708 18.41 -6.74 0.32
N SER A 709 18.18 -5.59 0.96
CA SER A 709 18.13 -4.30 0.26
C SER A 709 19.46 -3.93 -0.40
N ALA A 710 20.59 -4.26 0.25
CA ALA A 710 21.92 -4.06 -0.33
C ALA A 710 22.13 -4.96 -1.56
N ASN A 711 21.72 -6.23 -1.52
CA ASN A 711 21.85 -7.16 -2.66
C ASN A 711 21.00 -6.73 -3.87
N THR A 712 19.74 -6.34 -3.66
CA THR A 712 18.86 -5.85 -4.73
C THR A 712 19.41 -4.58 -5.37
N THR A 713 19.88 -3.64 -4.55
CA THR A 713 20.48 -2.40 -5.05
C THR A 713 21.80 -2.67 -5.77
N GLY A 714 22.65 -3.57 -5.25
CA GLY A 714 23.91 -3.98 -5.85
C GLY A 714 23.73 -4.68 -7.20
N THR A 715 22.80 -5.60 -7.32
CA THR A 715 22.50 -6.29 -8.59
C THR A 715 21.92 -5.34 -9.64
N ALA A 716 21.02 -4.42 -9.25
CA ALA A 716 20.54 -3.38 -10.14
C ALA A 716 21.67 -2.44 -10.58
N ARG A 717 22.61 -2.14 -9.68
CA ARG A 717 23.78 -1.29 -9.98
C ARG A 717 24.73 -1.96 -10.96
N PHE A 718 25.08 -3.22 -10.73
CA PHE A 718 25.94 -3.98 -11.64
C PHE A 718 25.38 -4.04 -13.06
N LYS A 719 24.10 -4.42 -13.21
CA LYS A 719 23.44 -4.50 -14.52
C LYS A 719 23.33 -3.13 -15.20
N GLY A 720 22.98 -2.09 -14.44
CA GLY A 720 22.88 -0.73 -14.96
C GLY A 720 24.23 -0.23 -15.48
N THR A 721 25.31 -0.45 -14.74
CA THR A 721 26.66 -0.02 -15.16
C THR A 721 27.11 -0.71 -16.44
N LEU A 722 26.88 -2.02 -16.58
CA LEU A 722 27.24 -2.76 -17.79
C LEU A 722 26.49 -2.23 -19.03
N ILE A 723 25.18 -1.98 -18.89
CA ILE A 723 24.36 -1.44 -19.98
C ILE A 723 24.80 -0.01 -20.36
N GLY A 724 25.05 0.86 -19.38
CA GLY A 724 25.49 2.23 -19.65
C GLY A 724 26.90 2.30 -20.26
N ALA A 725 27.82 1.44 -19.82
CA ALA A 725 29.14 1.30 -20.41
C ALA A 725 29.07 0.83 -21.87
N ALA A 726 28.22 -0.16 -22.18
CA ALA A 726 27.99 -0.60 -23.55
C ALA A 726 27.43 0.53 -24.43
N PHE A 727 26.46 1.31 -23.94
CA PHE A 727 25.97 2.49 -24.67
C PHE A 727 27.06 3.53 -24.88
N ALA A 728 27.93 3.77 -23.90
CA ALA A 728 29.03 4.72 -24.02
C ALA A 728 30.00 4.32 -25.15
N VAL A 729 30.43 3.06 -25.19
CA VAL A 729 31.32 2.54 -26.24
C VAL A 729 30.69 2.64 -27.63
N VAL A 730 29.42 2.25 -27.77
CA VAL A 730 28.71 2.33 -29.05
C VAL A 730 28.53 3.79 -29.51
N CYS A 731 28.10 4.68 -28.63
CA CYS A 731 27.87 6.07 -29.01
C CYS A 731 29.18 6.80 -29.33
N TRP A 732 30.26 6.51 -28.61
CA TRP A 732 31.58 7.11 -28.87
C TRP A 732 32.17 6.63 -30.20
N THR A 733 32.10 5.32 -30.48
CA THR A 733 32.61 4.75 -31.74
C THR A 733 31.83 5.24 -32.97
N VAL A 734 30.52 5.47 -32.84
CA VAL A 734 29.69 6.02 -33.92
C VAL A 734 29.93 7.52 -34.12
N SER A 735 30.10 8.29 -33.04
CA SER A 735 30.25 9.75 -33.12
C SER A 735 31.68 10.21 -33.39
N GLN A 736 32.69 9.36 -33.16
CA GLN A 736 34.11 9.71 -33.28
C GLN A 736 34.46 10.99 -32.49
N GLY A 737 33.81 11.19 -31.33
CA GLY A 737 34.01 12.37 -30.48
C GLY A 737 33.27 13.64 -30.93
N ASN A 738 32.46 13.60 -31.99
CA ASN A 738 31.69 14.77 -32.42
C ASN A 738 30.59 15.13 -31.41
N GLY A 739 30.69 16.32 -30.81
CA GLY A 739 29.76 16.80 -29.79
C GLY A 739 28.29 16.86 -30.24
N ILE A 740 28.00 17.27 -31.48
CA ILE A 740 26.61 17.36 -31.97
C ILE A 740 26.00 15.95 -32.11
N ALA A 741 26.76 15.00 -32.63
CA ALA A 741 26.34 13.61 -32.74
C ALA A 741 26.13 12.99 -31.34
N LEU A 742 27.03 13.28 -30.38
CA LEU A 742 26.91 12.82 -28.99
C LEU A 742 25.68 13.37 -28.26
N VAL A 743 25.27 14.60 -28.54
CA VAL A 743 24.04 15.19 -28.00
C VAL A 743 22.81 14.43 -28.50
N PHE A 744 22.74 14.14 -29.80
CA PHE A 744 21.63 13.40 -30.39
C PHE A 744 21.58 11.95 -29.89
N LEU A 745 22.71 11.24 -29.94
CA LEU A 745 22.83 9.85 -29.43
C LEU A 745 22.56 9.77 -27.93
N GLY A 746 23.09 10.72 -27.14
CA GLY A 746 22.79 10.84 -25.72
C GLY A 746 21.30 11.08 -25.44
N GLY A 747 20.63 11.87 -26.28
CA GLY A 747 19.18 12.03 -26.26
C GLY A 747 18.43 10.71 -26.48
N LEU A 748 18.85 9.87 -27.44
CA LEU A 748 18.27 8.54 -27.67
C LEU A 748 18.49 7.59 -26.49
N VAL A 749 19.70 7.57 -25.93
CA VAL A 749 20.02 6.78 -24.73
C VAL A 749 19.17 7.24 -23.54
N ALA A 750 18.98 8.55 -23.37
CA ALA A 750 18.10 9.11 -22.35
C ALA A 750 16.63 8.72 -22.57
N LEU A 751 16.13 8.78 -23.80
CA LEU A 751 14.76 8.37 -24.13
C LEU A 751 14.50 6.90 -23.75
N PHE A 752 15.40 5.99 -24.12
CA PHE A 752 15.31 4.58 -23.74
C PHE A 752 15.34 4.38 -22.22
N ASN A 753 16.28 5.02 -21.53
CA ASN A 753 16.41 4.85 -20.09
C ASN A 753 15.27 5.50 -19.30
N PHE A 754 14.72 6.64 -19.74
CA PHE A 754 13.53 7.23 -19.13
C PHE A 754 12.27 6.41 -19.40
N TYR A 755 12.17 5.72 -20.53
CA TYR A 755 11.13 4.71 -20.75
C TYR A 755 11.24 3.56 -19.73
N VAL A 756 12.45 3.07 -19.45
CA VAL A 756 12.70 2.06 -18.39
C VAL A 756 12.32 2.60 -17.00
N ILE A 757 12.59 3.89 -16.72
CA ILE A 757 12.30 4.53 -15.44
C ILE A 757 10.80 4.74 -15.22
N LEU A 758 10.08 5.30 -16.20
CA LEU A 758 8.69 5.74 -16.04
C LEU A 758 7.66 4.67 -16.42
N VAL A 759 7.89 3.91 -17.51
CA VAL A 759 6.91 2.96 -18.06
C VAL A 759 7.13 1.56 -17.51
N ILE A 760 8.36 1.02 -17.62
CA ILE A 760 8.71 -0.31 -17.09
C ILE A 760 8.76 -0.31 -15.55
N LYS A 761 8.76 0.87 -14.92
CA LYS A 761 8.81 1.09 -13.47
C LYS A 761 10.05 0.45 -12.81
N LYS A 762 11.15 0.33 -13.55
CA LYS A 762 12.47 -0.14 -13.05
C LYS A 762 13.42 1.05 -12.88
N ALA A 763 13.00 2.03 -12.09
CA ALA A 763 13.73 3.29 -11.90
C ALA A 763 15.21 3.16 -11.50
N PRO A 764 15.62 2.26 -10.58
CA PRO A 764 17.04 2.11 -10.23
C PRO A 764 17.92 1.69 -11.42
N LEU A 765 17.43 0.79 -12.28
CA LEU A 765 18.19 0.29 -13.43
C LEU A 765 18.48 1.40 -14.43
N GLY A 766 17.45 2.13 -14.87
CA GLY A 766 17.61 3.20 -15.87
C GLY A 766 18.42 4.40 -15.35
N ARG A 767 18.29 4.76 -14.06
CA ARG A 767 19.10 5.84 -13.46
C ARG A 767 20.59 5.48 -13.43
N ILE A 768 20.90 4.23 -13.07
CA ILE A 768 22.30 3.79 -12.99
C ILE A 768 22.88 3.62 -14.39
N ALA A 769 22.11 3.13 -15.36
CA ALA A 769 22.55 3.07 -16.75
C ALA A 769 22.84 4.46 -17.34
N LEU A 770 22.01 5.47 -17.07
CA LEU A 770 22.30 6.85 -17.49
C LEU A 770 23.48 7.48 -16.75
N LEU A 771 23.61 7.24 -15.44
CA LEU A 771 24.81 7.63 -14.71
C LEU A 771 26.05 6.99 -15.35
N ALA A 772 25.96 5.70 -15.69
CA ALA A 772 26.96 4.90 -16.38
C ALA A 772 27.30 5.40 -17.79
N TYR A 773 26.35 6.00 -18.48
CA TYR A 773 26.61 6.67 -19.74
C TYR A 773 27.28 8.04 -19.54
N ASN A 774 26.78 8.87 -18.61
CA ASN A 774 27.24 10.25 -18.40
C ASN A 774 28.71 10.33 -18.02
N VAL A 775 29.10 9.63 -16.95
CA VAL A 775 30.47 9.69 -16.40
C VAL A 775 31.48 8.97 -17.32
N SER A 776 31.04 8.28 -18.38
CA SER A 776 31.96 7.71 -19.37
C SER A 776 32.03 8.60 -20.61
N THR A 777 30.88 8.87 -21.24
CA THR A 777 30.82 9.59 -22.53
C THR A 777 31.00 11.10 -22.39
N LEU A 778 30.27 11.75 -21.46
CA LEU A 778 30.40 13.20 -21.24
C LEU A 778 31.73 13.53 -20.54
N TYR A 779 32.28 12.56 -19.79
CA TYR A 779 33.61 12.68 -19.21
C TYR A 779 34.70 12.63 -20.28
N ALA A 780 34.70 11.59 -21.13
CA ALA A 780 35.63 11.48 -22.26
C ALA A 780 35.61 12.72 -23.16
N TYR A 781 34.43 13.26 -23.45
CA TYR A 781 34.33 14.51 -24.21
C TYR A 781 34.95 15.71 -23.47
N SER A 782 34.76 15.81 -22.15
CA SER A 782 35.36 16.91 -21.35
C SER A 782 36.88 16.88 -21.38
N ILE A 783 37.49 15.69 -21.30
CA ILE A 783 38.95 15.53 -21.37
C ILE A 783 39.48 15.88 -22.77
N SER A 784 38.78 15.49 -23.84
CA SER A 784 39.19 15.78 -25.22
C SER A 784 39.25 17.27 -25.59
N GLN A 785 38.79 18.15 -24.69
CA GLN A 785 38.77 19.61 -24.88
C GLN A 785 39.93 20.32 -24.13
N ASP A 786 41.00 19.61 -23.78
CA ASP A 786 42.19 20.14 -23.04
C ASP A 786 41.79 20.93 -21.79
N VAL A 787 41.04 20.26 -20.91
CA VAL A 787 40.79 20.76 -19.55
C VAL A 787 42.05 20.46 -18.72
N ASP A 788 42.68 21.49 -18.14
CA ASP A 788 43.87 21.38 -17.26
C ASP A 788 43.65 20.35 -16.13
N ASP A 789 44.06 19.10 -16.33
CA ASP A 789 44.15 18.03 -15.34
C ASP A 789 45.31 17.09 -15.73
N ASP A 790 46.18 16.69 -14.78
CA ASP A 790 47.36 15.80 -14.95
C ASP A 790 46.97 14.31 -15.22
N ASP A 791 45.80 14.03 -15.81
CA ASP A 791 45.23 12.68 -16.02
C ASP A 791 45.58 12.14 -17.43
N ASP A 792 46.87 11.98 -17.73
CA ASP A 792 47.38 11.50 -19.03
C ASP A 792 47.18 9.98 -19.28
N ASP A 793 46.77 9.21 -18.27
CA ASP A 793 46.73 7.74 -18.32
C ASP A 793 45.53 7.16 -19.10
N GLU A 794 44.50 7.97 -19.38
CA GLU A 794 43.29 7.57 -20.14
C GLU A 794 43.27 8.10 -21.60
N GLY A 795 44.42 8.52 -22.12
CA GLY A 795 44.62 8.94 -23.51
C GLY A 795 44.64 10.46 -23.75
N GLY A 796 44.54 11.27 -22.68
CA GLY A 796 44.62 12.73 -22.75
C GLY A 796 43.68 13.31 -23.81
N SER A 797 44.21 14.14 -24.71
CA SER A 797 43.45 14.77 -25.81
C SER A 797 42.77 13.76 -26.78
N ASN A 798 43.18 12.48 -26.78
CA ASN A 798 42.54 11.38 -27.51
C ASN A 798 42.02 10.28 -26.55
N PRO A 799 40.84 10.47 -25.93
CA PRO A 799 40.37 9.60 -24.86
C PRO A 799 40.04 8.19 -25.35
N LEU A 800 40.59 7.18 -24.67
CA LEU A 800 40.32 5.77 -24.93
C LEU A 800 39.05 5.34 -24.19
N ILE A 801 37.90 5.45 -24.87
CA ILE A 801 36.58 5.18 -24.25
C ILE A 801 36.45 3.79 -23.63
N LEU A 802 37.14 2.79 -24.20
CA LEU A 802 37.13 1.42 -23.67
C LEU A 802 37.80 1.34 -22.30
N ASP A 803 38.92 2.04 -22.12
CA ASP A 803 39.67 2.05 -20.87
C ASP A 803 38.90 2.83 -19.79
N ILE A 804 38.35 4.00 -20.14
CA ILE A 804 37.46 4.78 -19.25
C ILE A 804 36.25 3.94 -18.80
N ALA A 805 35.61 3.23 -19.74
CA ALA A 805 34.47 2.36 -19.42
C ALA A 805 34.90 1.15 -18.57
N TRP A 806 36.08 0.59 -18.82
CA TRP A 806 36.61 -0.55 -18.11
C TRP A 806 37.00 -0.22 -16.66
N HIS A 807 37.81 0.82 -16.44
CA HIS A 807 38.17 1.32 -15.10
C HIS A 807 36.92 1.54 -14.26
N ARG A 808 35.88 2.10 -14.88
CA ARG A 808 34.62 2.33 -14.21
C ARG A 808 33.87 1.05 -13.83
N VAL A 809 33.75 0.08 -14.73
CA VAL A 809 33.07 -1.19 -14.42
C VAL A 809 33.79 -1.87 -13.25
N VAL A 810 35.13 -1.85 -13.24
CA VAL A 810 35.94 -2.40 -12.14
C VAL A 810 35.74 -1.60 -10.85
N ALA A 811 35.84 -0.27 -10.86
CA ALA A 811 35.63 0.56 -9.67
C ALA A 811 34.24 0.36 -9.05
N VAL A 812 33.19 0.34 -9.88
CA VAL A 812 31.81 0.13 -9.43
C VAL A 812 31.61 -1.28 -8.88
N THR A 813 32.16 -2.31 -9.52
CA THR A 813 32.05 -3.69 -9.04
C THR A 813 32.75 -3.88 -7.70
N LEU A 814 33.96 -3.35 -7.53
CA LEU A 814 34.68 -3.39 -6.26
C LEU A 814 33.91 -2.64 -5.17
N GLY A 815 33.32 -1.47 -5.48
CA GLY A 815 32.47 -0.73 -4.54
C GLY A 815 31.19 -1.48 -4.14
N ILE A 816 30.57 -2.23 -5.07
CA ILE A 816 29.41 -3.11 -4.77
C ILE A 816 29.84 -4.25 -3.85
N LEU A 817 30.95 -4.92 -4.16
CA LEU A 817 31.49 -6.01 -3.34
C LEU A 817 31.83 -5.52 -1.94
N TRP A 818 32.48 -4.36 -1.83
CA TRP A 818 32.80 -3.72 -0.55
C TRP A 818 31.53 -3.38 0.25
N GLY A 819 30.51 -2.80 -0.38
CA GLY A 819 29.22 -2.53 0.25
C GLY A 819 28.56 -3.79 0.79
N ILE A 820 28.60 -4.89 0.03
CA ILE A 820 28.06 -6.17 0.43
C ILE A 820 28.86 -6.77 1.61
N VAL A 821 30.19 -6.70 1.57
CA VAL A 821 31.09 -7.19 2.63
C VAL A 821 30.84 -6.41 3.92
N VAL A 822 30.86 -5.07 3.87
CA VAL A 822 30.56 -4.21 5.03
C VAL A 822 29.16 -4.51 5.56
N CYS A 823 28.16 -4.70 4.69
CA CYS A 823 26.80 -5.01 5.11
C CYS A 823 26.68 -6.34 5.86
N ARG A 824 27.53 -7.33 5.54
CA ARG A 824 27.53 -8.68 6.13
C ARG A 824 28.43 -8.82 7.37
N VAL A 825 29.58 -8.16 7.37
CA VAL A 825 30.60 -8.30 8.43
C VAL A 825 30.31 -7.37 9.61
N LEU A 826 30.01 -6.10 9.36
CA LEU A 826 29.74 -5.12 10.42
C LEU A 826 28.26 -5.17 10.81
N TRP A 827 27.93 -5.76 11.95
CA TRP A 827 26.55 -5.83 12.50
C TRP A 827 25.49 -6.16 11.42
N PRO A 828 25.44 -7.40 10.92
CA PRO A 828 24.47 -7.79 9.91
C PRO A 828 23.04 -7.66 10.45
N ILE A 829 22.20 -6.92 9.74
CA ILE A 829 20.78 -6.78 10.06
C ILE A 829 20.00 -7.56 9.00
N SER A 830 19.48 -8.71 9.40
CA SER A 830 18.70 -9.57 8.52
C SER A 830 17.30 -8.99 8.27
N GLY A 831 16.93 -8.86 6.99
CA GLY A 831 15.59 -8.45 6.58
C GLY A 831 14.56 -9.53 6.92
N ARG A 832 14.94 -10.81 6.82
CA ARG A 832 14.11 -11.95 7.21
C ARG A 832 13.75 -11.89 8.70
N LYS A 833 14.75 -11.67 9.57
CA LYS A 833 14.53 -11.52 11.02
C LYS A 833 13.62 -10.33 11.34
N LYS A 834 13.86 -9.17 10.72
CA LYS A 834 13.04 -7.96 10.92
C LYS A 834 11.60 -8.13 10.46
N PHE A 835 11.39 -8.82 9.35
CA PHE A 835 10.06 -9.15 8.86
C PHE A 835 9.30 -10.02 9.88
N ARG A 836 9.92 -11.10 10.38
CA ARG A 836 9.30 -11.99 11.38
C ARG A 836 9.01 -11.28 12.69
N GLU A 837 9.99 -10.56 13.25
CA GLU A 837 9.82 -9.79 14.49
C GLU A 837 8.68 -8.76 14.36
N GLY A 838 8.62 -8.07 13.22
CA GLY A 838 7.56 -7.12 12.97
C GLY A 838 6.19 -7.80 12.83
N LEU A 839 6.11 -8.94 12.12
CA LEU A 839 4.88 -9.71 12.01
C LEU A 839 4.39 -10.19 13.39
N SER A 840 5.26 -10.73 14.23
CA SER A 840 4.91 -11.13 15.60
C SER A 840 4.36 -9.97 16.44
N VAL A 841 4.98 -8.79 16.35
CA VAL A 841 4.53 -7.60 17.08
C VAL A 841 3.17 -7.12 16.56
N LEU A 842 2.91 -7.21 15.26
CA LEU A 842 1.60 -6.90 14.69
C LEU A 842 0.52 -7.83 15.27
N TYR A 843 0.78 -9.14 15.31
CA TYR A 843 -0.15 -10.13 15.87
C TYR A 843 -0.38 -9.91 17.37
N LEU A 844 0.67 -9.62 18.14
CA LEU A 844 0.54 -9.31 19.56
C LEU A 844 -0.30 -8.04 19.78
N GLN A 845 -0.08 -6.99 18.99
CA GLN A 845 -0.87 -5.77 19.07
C GLN A 845 -2.33 -6.00 18.69
N MET A 846 -2.59 -6.80 17.65
CA MET A 846 -3.95 -7.20 17.26
C MET A 846 -4.63 -7.99 18.38
N GLY A 847 -3.94 -8.96 18.99
CA GLY A 847 -4.46 -9.70 20.15
C GLY A 847 -4.81 -8.79 21.33
N LEU A 848 -3.94 -7.84 21.67
CA LEU A 848 -4.18 -6.88 22.76
C LEU A 848 -5.35 -5.93 22.47
N ILE A 849 -5.50 -5.47 21.22
CA ILE A 849 -6.65 -4.64 20.82
C ILE A 849 -7.94 -5.45 20.94
N TRP A 850 -7.95 -6.69 20.44
CA TRP A 850 -9.13 -7.56 20.53
C TRP A 850 -9.51 -7.88 21.98
N LYS A 851 -8.51 -8.06 22.86
CA LYS A 851 -8.72 -8.29 24.31
C LYS A 851 -9.48 -7.16 25.00
N ARG A 852 -9.41 -5.92 24.49
CA ARG A 852 -10.18 -4.79 25.05
C ARG A 852 -11.69 -5.05 25.03
N GLY A 853 -12.16 -5.89 24.11
CA GLY A 853 -13.56 -6.29 24.00
C GLY A 853 -14.40 -5.20 23.34
N PRO A 854 -14.71 -5.31 22.02
CA PRO A 854 -15.42 -4.26 21.28
C PRO A 854 -16.72 -3.81 21.95
N LEU A 855 -17.58 -4.77 22.26
CA LEU A 855 -18.89 -4.51 22.88
C LEU A 855 -18.81 -4.23 24.38
N THR A 856 -17.76 -4.67 25.07
CA THR A 856 -17.54 -4.40 26.50
C THR A 856 -17.17 -2.94 26.73
N VAL A 857 -16.42 -2.36 25.79
CA VAL A 857 -16.10 -0.92 25.79
C VAL A 857 -17.38 -0.10 25.59
N SER A 858 -18.27 -0.49 24.66
CA SER A 858 -19.55 0.17 24.46
C SER A 858 -20.42 0.15 25.72
N LEU A 859 -20.55 -1.01 26.39
CA LEU A 859 -21.28 -1.13 27.66
C LEU A 859 -20.71 -0.21 28.76
N THR A 860 -19.38 -0.14 28.85
CA THR A 860 -18.70 0.67 29.86
C THR A 860 -18.84 2.18 29.58
N LYS A 861 -18.78 2.57 28.30
CA LYS A 861 -18.95 3.95 27.84
C LYS A 861 -20.30 4.52 28.27
N ASP A 862 -21.38 3.75 28.12
CA ASP A 862 -22.72 4.15 28.56
C ASP A 862 -22.84 4.21 30.08
N SER A 863 -22.31 3.22 30.80
CA SER A 863 -22.40 3.18 32.26
C SER A 863 -21.66 4.33 32.99
N THR A 864 -20.59 4.86 32.40
CA THR A 864 -19.69 5.83 33.09
C THR A 864 -19.72 7.23 32.47
N HIS A 865 -20.52 7.49 31.42
CA HIS A 865 -20.53 8.74 30.63
C HIS A 865 -19.13 9.26 30.19
N ASN A 866 -18.12 8.38 30.17
CA ASN A 866 -16.75 8.75 29.85
C ASN A 866 -16.48 8.48 28.37
N ASN A 867 -16.51 9.54 27.55
CA ASN A 867 -16.28 9.51 26.10
C ASN A 867 -14.83 9.15 25.66
N THR A 868 -13.97 8.69 26.56
CA THR A 868 -12.53 8.46 26.30
C THR A 868 -12.16 7.01 26.02
N LEU A 869 -13.09 6.07 26.20
CA LEU A 869 -12.88 4.64 25.97
C LEU A 869 -13.48 4.22 24.62
N ASP A 870 -12.60 4.05 23.62
CA ASP A 870 -12.93 3.47 22.31
C ASP A 870 -12.21 2.11 22.19
N TYR A 871 -12.86 1.12 21.56
CA TYR A 871 -12.30 -0.20 21.27
C TYR A 871 -10.96 -0.06 20.53
N MET A 872 -10.94 0.85 19.55
CA MET A 872 -9.77 1.18 18.77
C MET A 872 -9.64 2.69 18.67
N ARG A 873 -8.56 3.23 19.24
CA ARG A 873 -8.36 4.69 19.31
C ARG A 873 -8.24 5.27 17.91
N GLU A 874 -8.59 6.55 17.78
CA GLU A 874 -8.35 7.30 16.54
C GLU A 874 -6.89 7.14 16.08
N GLY A 875 -6.71 6.82 14.80
CA GLY A 875 -5.38 6.60 14.21
C GLY A 875 -4.76 5.22 14.41
N GLU A 876 -5.18 4.40 15.39
CA GLU A 876 -4.63 3.04 15.60
C GLU A 876 -4.81 2.15 14.36
N GLN A 877 -5.98 2.21 13.73
CA GLN A 877 -6.29 1.48 12.50
C GLN A 877 -5.32 1.81 11.35
N ALA A 878 -5.19 3.11 11.04
CA ALA A 878 -4.33 3.58 9.97
C ALA A 878 -2.86 3.19 10.25
N ALA A 879 -2.46 3.21 11.52
CA ALA A 879 -1.14 2.77 11.93
C ALA A 879 -0.91 1.27 11.70
N LEU A 880 -1.87 0.40 12.02
CA LEU A 880 -1.79 -1.05 11.75
C LEU A 880 -1.70 -1.36 10.26
N GLN A 881 -2.55 -0.73 9.44
CA GLN A 881 -2.53 -0.91 7.98
C GLN A 881 -1.20 -0.44 7.38
N ARG A 882 -0.71 0.72 7.80
CA ARG A 882 0.60 1.24 7.37
C ARG A 882 1.74 0.32 7.81
N TYR A 883 1.65 -0.28 9.00
CA TYR A 883 2.63 -1.24 9.49
C TYR A 883 2.62 -2.53 8.66
N ALA A 884 1.45 -3.07 8.33
CA ALA A 884 1.30 -4.22 7.44
C ALA A 884 1.88 -3.95 6.02
N PHE A 885 1.65 -2.76 5.47
CA PHE A 885 2.25 -2.36 4.18
C PHE A 885 3.79 -2.33 4.24
N LYS A 886 4.36 -1.83 5.34
CA LYS A 886 5.82 -1.84 5.55
C LYS A 886 6.38 -3.25 5.68
N LEU A 887 5.67 -4.17 6.34
CA LEU A 887 6.04 -5.58 6.40
C LEU A 887 6.08 -6.21 5.00
N ALA A 888 5.12 -5.88 4.13
CA ALA A 888 5.15 -6.36 2.74
C ALA A 888 6.40 -5.87 1.97
N SER A 889 6.83 -4.63 2.19
CA SER A 889 8.10 -4.13 1.62
C SER A 889 9.31 -4.89 2.17
N LEU A 890 9.37 -5.14 3.49
CA LEU A 890 10.44 -5.94 4.10
C LEU A 890 10.48 -7.38 3.56
N ARG A 891 9.32 -8.00 3.31
CA ARG A 891 9.22 -9.33 2.69
C ARG A 891 9.89 -9.37 1.31
N THR A 892 9.66 -8.36 0.48
CA THR A 892 10.31 -8.27 -0.84
C THR A 892 11.83 -8.14 -0.74
N ALA A 893 12.34 -7.40 0.26
CA ALA A 893 13.77 -7.32 0.53
C ALA A 893 14.32 -8.67 1.07
N ALA A 894 13.59 -9.33 1.97
CA ALA A 894 13.96 -10.62 2.56
C ALA A 894 14.13 -11.74 1.52
N LYS A 895 13.35 -11.71 0.43
CA LYS A 895 13.49 -12.64 -0.71
C LYS A 895 14.88 -12.60 -1.35
N SER A 896 15.53 -11.44 -1.36
CA SER A 896 16.83 -11.22 -2.00
C SER A 896 18.03 -11.41 -1.07
N GLU A 897 17.77 -11.81 0.17
CA GLU A 897 18.80 -12.13 1.15
C GLU A 897 19.25 -13.59 0.95
N PHE A 898 20.52 -13.79 0.64
CA PHE A 898 21.11 -15.13 0.56
C PHE A 898 21.54 -15.60 1.94
N GLU A 899 21.01 -16.74 2.39
CA GLU A 899 21.40 -17.43 3.63
C GLU A 899 21.74 -18.88 3.31
N LEU A 900 22.71 -19.44 4.02
CA LEU A 900 23.13 -20.85 3.89
C LEU A 900 21.99 -21.83 4.24
N ARG A 901 21.01 -21.39 5.06
CA ARG A 901 19.83 -22.19 5.47
C ARG A 901 18.84 -22.44 4.31
N GLY A 902 18.94 -21.70 3.22
CA GLY A 902 18.07 -21.85 2.05
C GLY A 902 17.27 -20.60 1.67
N PRO A 903 16.44 -20.69 0.61
CA PRO A 903 15.63 -19.57 0.11
C PRO A 903 14.53 -19.19 1.11
N PHE A 904 14.21 -17.90 1.14
CA PHE A 904 13.11 -17.38 1.97
C PHE A 904 11.76 -17.91 1.44
N PRO A 905 10.86 -18.46 2.29
CA PRO A 905 9.56 -19.00 1.86
C PRO A 905 8.56 -17.87 1.56
N ASP A 906 8.80 -17.15 0.47
CA ASP A 906 8.06 -15.95 0.09
C ASP A 906 6.57 -16.23 -0.13
N ALA A 907 6.23 -17.36 -0.77
CA ALA A 907 4.85 -17.70 -1.08
C ALA A 907 3.99 -17.88 0.18
N ALA A 908 4.46 -18.66 1.16
CA ALA A 908 3.77 -18.92 2.42
C ALA A 908 3.57 -17.64 3.25
N TYR A 909 4.64 -16.86 3.47
CA TYR A 909 4.50 -15.56 4.14
C TYR A 909 3.63 -14.56 3.37
N GLY A 910 3.48 -14.74 2.06
CA GLY A 910 2.53 -13.97 1.27
C GLY A 910 1.07 -14.32 1.49
N ARG A 911 0.78 -15.60 1.71
CA ARG A 911 -0.55 -16.05 2.13
C ARG A 911 -0.85 -15.57 3.55
N ILE A 912 0.11 -15.69 4.48
CA ILE A 912 -0.02 -15.15 5.84
C ILE A 912 -0.32 -13.64 5.81
N MET A 913 0.44 -12.84 5.06
CA MET A 913 0.20 -11.39 4.94
C MET A 913 -1.17 -11.05 4.33
N ARG A 914 -1.68 -11.89 3.42
CA ARG A 914 -3.03 -11.71 2.85
C ARG A 914 -4.09 -11.94 3.93
N SER A 915 -3.97 -13.03 4.69
CA SER A 915 -4.84 -13.30 5.83
C SER A 915 -4.73 -12.23 6.92
N THR A 916 -3.54 -11.71 7.20
CA THR A 916 -3.36 -10.56 8.11
C THR A 916 -4.12 -9.33 7.64
N LYS A 917 -4.12 -9.04 6.33
CA LYS A 917 -4.89 -7.92 5.77
C LYS A 917 -6.40 -8.15 5.93
N ASN A 918 -6.88 -9.37 5.71
CA ASN A 918 -8.29 -9.73 5.91
C ASN A 918 -8.69 -9.58 7.39
N MET A 919 -7.87 -10.07 8.32
CA MET A 919 -8.09 -9.86 9.76
C MET A 919 -8.15 -8.37 10.12
N LEU A 920 -7.24 -7.54 9.60
CA LEU A 920 -7.29 -6.09 9.83
C LEU A 920 -8.58 -5.44 9.31
N ASN A 921 -9.16 -5.95 8.22
CA ASN A 921 -10.48 -5.51 7.75
C ASN A 921 -11.58 -5.92 8.76
N GLY A 922 -11.50 -7.11 9.34
CA GLY A 922 -12.42 -7.54 10.41
C GLY A 922 -12.33 -6.65 11.66
N PHE A 923 -11.12 -6.27 12.09
CA PHE A 923 -10.93 -5.29 13.17
C PHE A 923 -11.58 -3.94 12.86
N TYR A 924 -11.55 -3.53 11.59
CA TYR A 924 -12.23 -2.31 11.16
C TYR A 924 -13.74 -2.45 11.17
N ALA A 925 -14.28 -3.54 10.61
CA ALA A 925 -15.71 -3.82 10.64
C ALA A 925 -16.23 -3.78 12.09
N MET A 926 -15.48 -4.38 13.01
CA MET A 926 -15.77 -4.34 14.43
C MET A 926 -15.80 -2.93 15.01
N ARG A 927 -14.81 -2.09 14.66
CA ARG A 927 -14.79 -0.67 15.06
C ARG A 927 -16.02 0.08 14.56
N LEU A 928 -16.37 -0.10 13.28
CA LEU A 928 -17.51 0.56 12.65
C LEU A 928 -18.83 0.24 13.36
N ILE A 929 -19.02 -1.04 13.71
CA ILE A 929 -20.17 -1.52 14.49
C ILE A 929 -20.24 -0.82 15.85
N THR A 930 -19.10 -0.66 16.53
CA THR A 930 -19.05 -0.04 17.87
C THR A 930 -19.09 1.49 17.86
N SER A 931 -18.58 2.16 16.82
CA SER A 931 -18.38 3.61 16.80
C SER A 931 -19.63 4.41 16.40
N LYS A 932 -20.53 3.81 15.63
CA LYS A 932 -21.73 4.49 15.10
C LYS A 932 -22.88 4.60 16.10
N ARG A 933 -22.77 3.97 17.28
CA ARG A 933 -23.83 3.96 18.31
C ARG A 933 -23.41 4.78 19.52
N ASN A 934 -24.01 5.96 19.67
CA ASN A 934 -23.70 6.89 20.76
C ASN A 934 -24.37 6.50 22.09
N GLN A 935 -25.47 5.75 22.04
CA GLN A 935 -26.22 5.23 23.19
C GLN A 935 -26.76 3.84 22.83
N LEU A 936 -26.66 2.88 23.75
CA LEU A 936 -27.28 1.56 23.63
C LEU A 936 -28.75 1.66 24.04
N THR A 937 -29.62 0.91 23.36
CA THR A 937 -31.01 0.76 23.81
C THR A 937 -31.04 -0.03 25.12
N GLU A 938 -32.14 0.08 25.89
CA GLU A 938 -32.28 -0.68 27.14
C GLU A 938 -32.25 -2.20 26.89
N GLY A 939 -32.84 -2.65 25.77
CA GLY A 939 -32.78 -4.05 25.33
C GLY A 939 -31.37 -4.49 24.92
N GLU A 940 -30.62 -3.67 24.17
CA GLU A 940 -29.21 -3.93 23.84
C GLU A 940 -28.36 -4.04 25.10
N ARG A 941 -28.58 -3.16 26.07
CA ARG A 941 -27.84 -3.17 27.33
C ARG A 941 -28.11 -4.44 28.12
N ALA A 942 -29.37 -4.83 28.29
CA ALA A 942 -29.75 -6.05 29.00
C ALA A 942 -29.14 -7.30 28.34
N LEU A 943 -29.21 -7.38 27.01
CA LEU A 943 -28.65 -8.47 26.23
C LEU A 943 -27.11 -8.52 26.29
N LEU A 944 -26.44 -7.35 26.26
CA LEU A 944 -24.98 -7.27 26.41
C LEU A 944 -24.54 -7.66 27.83
N GLU A 945 -25.27 -7.26 28.87
CA GLU A 945 -24.98 -7.67 30.26
C GLU A 945 -25.13 -9.19 30.41
N TYR A 946 -26.20 -9.78 29.85
CA TYR A 946 -26.45 -11.23 29.88
C TYR A 946 -25.36 -12.04 29.17
N THR A 947 -24.84 -11.56 28.03
CA THR A 947 -23.80 -12.25 27.24
C THR A 947 -22.36 -11.91 27.64
N SER A 948 -22.16 -11.08 28.67
CA SER A 948 -20.86 -10.50 29.02
C SER A 948 -19.76 -11.53 29.31
N THR A 949 -20.09 -12.63 29.99
CA THR A 949 -19.15 -13.68 30.38
C THR A 949 -18.62 -14.45 29.18
N GLU A 950 -19.51 -14.95 28.31
CA GLU A 950 -19.14 -15.70 27.10
C GLU A 950 -18.37 -14.81 26.11
N ARG A 951 -18.76 -13.53 25.97
CA ARG A 951 -18.00 -12.55 25.15
C ARG A 951 -16.58 -12.32 25.68
N ALA A 952 -16.42 -12.21 27.00
CA ALA A 952 -15.10 -12.05 27.62
C ALA A 952 -14.21 -13.28 27.37
N LEU A 953 -14.74 -14.49 27.52
CA LEU A 953 -14.03 -15.74 27.21
C LEU A 953 -13.63 -15.82 25.74
N LEU A 954 -14.51 -15.43 24.82
CA LEU A 954 -14.23 -15.39 23.39
C LEU A 954 -13.09 -14.40 23.06
N CYS A 955 -13.12 -13.18 23.61
CA CYS A 955 -12.07 -12.19 23.42
C CYS A 955 -10.72 -12.65 23.98
N GLN A 956 -10.71 -13.26 25.17
CA GLN A 956 -9.50 -13.81 25.78
C GLN A 956 -8.92 -14.95 24.96
N ARG A 957 -9.77 -15.85 24.43
CA ARG A 957 -9.37 -16.98 23.58
C ARG A 957 -8.69 -16.50 22.29
N ILE A 958 -9.29 -15.53 21.60
CA ILE A 958 -8.72 -14.95 20.38
C ILE A 958 -7.39 -14.26 20.66
N CYS A 959 -7.31 -13.47 21.74
CA CYS A 959 -6.05 -12.86 22.18
C CYS A 959 -4.96 -13.91 22.43
N HIS A 960 -5.31 -15.04 23.04
CA HIS A 960 -4.38 -16.13 23.29
C HIS A 960 -3.87 -16.77 21.99
N VAL A 961 -4.75 -17.02 21.01
CA VAL A 961 -4.36 -17.54 19.69
C VAL A 961 -3.38 -16.58 18.99
N PHE A 962 -3.66 -15.28 19.00
CA PHE A 962 -2.73 -14.26 18.49
C PHE A 962 -1.37 -14.31 19.18
N GLN A 963 -1.34 -14.49 20.50
CA GLN A 963 -0.11 -14.55 21.28
C GLN A 963 0.70 -15.82 21.00
N VAL A 964 0.05 -16.98 20.87
CA VAL A 964 0.71 -18.25 20.49
C VAL A 964 1.31 -18.14 19.09
N ILE A 965 0.53 -17.67 18.11
CA ILE A 965 1.01 -17.45 16.74
C ILE A 965 2.19 -16.47 16.70
N ALA A 966 2.09 -15.34 17.41
CA ALA A 966 3.16 -14.35 17.50
C ALA A 966 4.44 -14.96 18.07
N SER A 967 4.32 -15.83 19.07
CA SER A 967 5.43 -16.51 19.73
C SER A 967 6.09 -17.52 18.81
N CYS A 968 5.31 -18.35 18.10
CA CYS A 968 5.82 -19.30 17.10
C CYS A 968 6.56 -18.59 15.96
N LEU A 969 5.99 -17.50 15.44
CA LEU A 969 6.64 -16.68 14.41
C LEU A 969 7.95 -16.02 14.89
N MET A 970 8.01 -15.65 16.16
CA MET A 970 9.18 -14.96 16.73
C MET A 970 10.33 -15.93 17.02
N LEU A 971 10.00 -17.13 17.50
CA LEU A 971 10.95 -18.13 17.96
C LEU A 971 11.25 -19.23 16.91
N GLU A 972 10.49 -19.30 15.82
CA GLU A 972 10.60 -20.33 14.76
C GLU A 972 10.46 -21.77 15.26
N TYR A 973 9.63 -22.02 16.27
CA TYR A 973 9.38 -23.36 16.79
C TYR A 973 8.06 -23.94 16.23
N PRO A 974 7.96 -25.27 16.13
CA PRO A 974 6.74 -25.96 15.69
C PRO A 974 5.57 -25.68 16.62
N LEU A 975 4.37 -25.62 16.06
CA LEU A 975 3.16 -25.44 16.86
C LEU A 975 2.73 -26.75 17.54
N THR A 976 2.19 -26.68 18.75
CA THR A 976 1.54 -27.83 19.41
C THR A 976 0.22 -28.15 18.71
N ASP A 977 -0.18 -29.42 18.67
CA ASP A 977 -1.45 -29.83 18.05
C ASP A 977 -2.69 -29.24 18.78
N ALA A 978 -2.59 -29.06 20.09
CA ALA A 978 -3.65 -28.62 21.00
C ALA A 978 -3.74 -27.09 21.14
N ILE A 979 -3.85 -26.36 20.02
CA ILE A 979 -4.19 -24.93 20.11
C ILE A 979 -5.66 -24.79 20.49
N PRO A 980 -5.99 -23.87 21.42
CA PRO A 980 -7.37 -23.57 21.73
C PRO A 980 -8.17 -23.11 20.49
N THR A 981 -9.25 -23.82 20.15
CA THR A 981 -10.18 -23.44 19.09
C THR A 981 -11.16 -22.34 19.54
N VAL A 982 -11.69 -21.59 18.57
CA VAL A 982 -12.65 -20.49 18.83
C VAL A 982 -14.10 -20.97 18.70
N GLU A 983 -14.33 -22.08 17.99
CA GLU A 983 -15.65 -22.64 17.65
C GLU A 983 -16.51 -22.96 18.89
N ASN A 984 -16.00 -23.71 19.87
CA ASN A 984 -16.80 -24.05 21.06
C ASN A 984 -17.25 -22.81 21.86
N ASN A 985 -16.45 -21.73 21.86
CA ASN A 985 -16.83 -20.48 22.53
C ASN A 985 -17.85 -19.69 21.69
N LYS A 986 -17.84 -19.83 20.36
CA LYS A 986 -18.86 -19.26 19.46
C LYS A 986 -20.22 -19.89 19.77
N ASP A 987 -20.29 -21.21 19.79
CA ASP A 987 -21.54 -21.95 19.94
C ASP A 987 -22.19 -21.67 21.30
N ARG A 988 -21.37 -21.56 22.35
CA ARG A 988 -21.83 -21.12 23.68
C ARG A 988 -22.39 -19.70 23.69
N LEU A 989 -21.77 -18.77 22.96
CA LEU A 989 -22.27 -17.40 22.84
C LEU A 989 -23.63 -17.37 22.10
N LEU A 990 -23.73 -18.08 20.98
CA LEU A 990 -24.98 -18.17 20.20
C LEU A 990 -26.10 -18.83 21.01
N GLY A 991 -25.80 -19.93 21.72
CA GLY A 991 -26.76 -20.58 22.62
C GLY A 991 -27.24 -19.66 23.74
N LYS A 992 -26.37 -18.80 24.29
CA LYS A 992 -26.75 -17.79 25.29
C LYS A 992 -27.62 -16.67 24.72
N ILE A 993 -27.35 -16.21 23.51
CA ILE A 993 -28.20 -15.22 22.83
C ILE A 993 -29.60 -15.81 22.62
N TYR A 994 -29.68 -17.07 22.19
CA TYR A 994 -30.95 -17.78 22.02
C TYR A 994 -31.71 -17.95 23.35
N GLN A 995 -31.00 -18.32 24.43
CA GLN A 995 -31.61 -18.45 25.76
C GLN A 995 -32.23 -17.13 26.22
N PHE A 996 -31.52 -16.01 26.07
CA PHE A 996 -32.04 -14.68 26.42
C PHE A 996 -33.32 -14.34 25.65
N ARG A 997 -33.32 -14.64 24.34
CA ARG A 997 -34.49 -14.43 23.48
C ARG A 997 -35.69 -15.26 23.95
N LYS A 998 -35.48 -16.52 24.32
CA LYS A 998 -36.55 -17.40 24.82
C LYS A 998 -37.16 -16.85 26.12
N GLU A 999 -36.33 -16.39 27.05
CA GLU A 999 -36.76 -15.89 28.38
C GLU A 999 -37.55 -14.57 28.30
N HIS A 1000 -37.16 -13.64 27.43
CA HIS A 1000 -37.82 -12.32 27.34
C HIS A 1000 -39.06 -12.31 26.44
N MET A 1001 -39.25 -13.35 25.62
CA MET A 1001 -40.41 -13.47 24.74
C MET A 1001 -41.56 -14.27 25.38
N SER A 1002 -41.26 -15.16 26.35
CA SER A 1002 -42.30 -15.84 27.14
C SER A 1002 -43.10 -14.89 28.02
N THR A 1003 -42.48 -13.79 28.44
CA THR A 1003 -43.07 -12.77 29.32
C THR A 1003 -44.07 -11.89 28.57
N ASP A 1004 -43.76 -11.54 27.31
CA ASP A 1004 -44.66 -10.80 26.40
C ASP A 1004 -45.97 -11.55 26.09
N LEU A 1005 -45.93 -12.89 26.02
CA LEU A 1005 -47.09 -13.74 25.75
C LEU A 1005 -48.00 -13.97 26.97
N LEU A 1006 -47.47 -13.78 28.18
CA LEU A 1006 -48.20 -14.01 29.44
C LEU A 1006 -48.84 -12.74 30.01
N GLY A 1007 -48.65 -11.58 29.36
CA GLY A 1007 -49.29 -10.32 29.77
C GLY A 1007 -48.82 -9.78 31.12
N ASP A 1008 -47.68 -10.27 31.63
CA ASP A 1008 -47.07 -9.78 32.86
C ASP A 1008 -46.24 -8.53 32.51
N GLU A 1009 -46.45 -7.43 33.25
CA GLU A 1009 -45.79 -6.14 33.05
C GLU A 1009 -44.28 -6.23 33.35
N SER A 1010 -43.49 -6.84 32.45
CA SER A 1010 -42.04 -6.65 32.46
C SER A 1010 -41.71 -5.27 31.88
N PRO A 1011 -40.97 -4.41 32.59
CA PRO A 1011 -40.69 -3.03 32.15
C PRO A 1011 -39.70 -2.92 30.97
N LEU A 1012 -39.27 -4.04 30.37
CA LEU A 1012 -38.17 -4.11 29.40
C LEU A 1012 -38.67 -4.70 28.07
N ILE A 1013 -38.99 -3.83 27.10
CA ILE A 1013 -39.37 -4.21 25.74
C ILE A 1013 -38.08 -4.38 24.92
N VAL A 1014 -37.69 -5.61 24.62
CA VAL A 1014 -36.51 -5.89 23.77
C VAL A 1014 -36.95 -5.98 22.31
N GLN A 1015 -36.41 -5.11 21.46
CA GLN A 1015 -36.71 -5.09 20.02
C GLN A 1015 -35.75 -5.99 19.24
N GLU A 1016 -36.16 -6.47 18.07
CA GLU A 1016 -35.30 -7.33 17.23
C GLU A 1016 -34.03 -6.62 16.75
N SER A 1017 -34.10 -5.30 16.58
CA SER A 1017 -32.95 -4.44 16.29
C SER A 1017 -31.84 -4.56 17.33
N ASP A 1018 -32.18 -4.94 18.57
CA ASP A 1018 -31.24 -5.02 19.68
C ASP A 1018 -30.29 -6.24 19.55
N TYR A 1019 -30.72 -7.30 18.86
CA TYR A 1019 -29.91 -8.50 18.64
C TYR A 1019 -28.90 -8.33 17.49
N ALA A 1020 -29.19 -7.44 16.55
CA ALA A 1020 -28.35 -7.22 15.36
C ALA A 1020 -26.88 -6.91 15.70
N LEU A 1021 -26.66 -6.22 16.83
CA LEU A 1021 -25.32 -5.85 17.31
C LEU A 1021 -24.47 -7.08 17.63
N LEU A 1022 -25.05 -8.05 18.34
CA LEU A 1022 -24.37 -9.28 18.74
C LEU A 1022 -24.17 -10.23 17.56
N TYR A 1023 -25.08 -10.24 16.61
CA TYR A 1023 -24.93 -11.00 15.37
C TYR A 1023 -23.80 -10.47 14.51
N ALA A 1024 -23.76 -9.15 14.28
CA ALA A 1024 -22.67 -8.52 13.58
C ALA A 1024 -21.32 -8.77 14.29
N TYR A 1025 -21.30 -8.69 15.61
CA TYR A 1025 -20.11 -9.04 16.41
C TYR A 1025 -19.68 -10.49 16.21
N THR A 1026 -20.60 -11.45 16.28
CA THR A 1026 -20.30 -12.88 16.18
C THR A 1026 -19.75 -13.23 14.81
N LEU A 1027 -20.36 -12.68 13.75
CA LEU A 1027 -19.97 -12.89 12.37
C LEU A 1027 -18.59 -12.31 12.04
N VAL A 1028 -18.30 -11.07 12.48
CA VAL A 1028 -16.96 -10.48 12.30
C VAL A 1028 -15.91 -11.25 13.12
N THR A 1029 -16.29 -11.74 14.31
CA THR A 1029 -15.42 -12.57 15.13
C THR A 1029 -15.09 -13.90 14.45
N LEU A 1030 -16.07 -14.52 13.80
CA LEU A 1030 -15.91 -15.76 13.05
C LEU A 1030 -14.97 -15.58 11.86
N GLN A 1031 -15.13 -14.48 11.12
CA GLN A 1031 -14.23 -14.15 10.02
C GLN A 1031 -12.77 -14.03 10.47
N VAL A 1032 -12.52 -13.33 11.60
CA VAL A 1032 -11.17 -13.20 12.17
C VAL A 1032 -10.63 -14.57 12.62
N ALA A 1033 -11.47 -15.41 13.21
CA ALA A 1033 -11.10 -16.77 13.63
C ALA A 1033 -10.74 -17.68 12.43
N ALA A 1034 -11.52 -17.63 11.35
CA ALA A 1034 -11.25 -18.39 10.14
C ALA A 1034 -9.92 -17.99 9.49
N GLU A 1035 -9.61 -16.68 9.43
CA GLU A 1035 -8.32 -16.20 8.94
C GLU A 1035 -7.15 -16.57 9.87
N LEU A 1036 -7.37 -16.65 11.19
CA LEU A 1036 -6.38 -17.19 12.13
C LEU A 1036 -6.10 -18.67 11.88
N ASN A 1037 -7.12 -19.47 11.58
CA ASN A 1037 -6.98 -20.89 11.23
C ASN A 1037 -6.18 -21.07 9.93
N LYS A 1038 -6.42 -20.23 8.91
CA LYS A 1038 -5.60 -20.23 7.68
C LYS A 1038 -4.13 -19.92 7.99
N VAL A 1039 -3.87 -18.93 8.85
CA VAL A 1039 -2.49 -18.58 9.26
C VAL A 1039 -1.85 -19.71 10.07
N ARG A 1040 -2.60 -20.36 10.96
CA ARG A 1040 -2.16 -21.54 11.71
C ARG A 1040 -1.64 -22.62 10.76
N ALA A 1041 -2.44 -23.02 9.77
CA ALA A 1041 -2.07 -24.06 8.81
C ALA A 1041 -0.78 -23.69 8.02
N GLU A 1042 -0.62 -22.42 7.64
CA GLU A 1042 0.61 -21.95 6.99
C GLU A 1042 1.83 -22.01 7.91
N ILE A 1043 1.65 -21.77 9.21
CA ILE A 1043 2.76 -21.84 10.19
C ILE A 1043 3.12 -23.30 10.49
N GLU A 1044 2.13 -24.19 10.62
CA GLU A 1044 2.35 -25.64 10.76
C GLU A 1044 3.12 -26.19 9.54
N ALA A 1045 2.78 -25.75 8.33
CA ALA A 1045 3.52 -26.12 7.12
C ALA A 1045 4.96 -25.56 7.08
N LEU A 1046 5.23 -24.43 7.75
CA LEU A 1046 6.54 -23.78 7.75
C LEU A 1046 7.50 -24.32 8.82
N TYR A 1047 7.00 -24.58 10.03
CA TYR A 1047 7.84 -24.97 11.18
C TYR A 1047 7.57 -26.38 11.70
N GLY A 1048 6.52 -27.05 11.22
CA GLY A 1048 6.09 -28.37 11.68
C GLY A 1048 5.13 -28.31 12.86
N VAL A 1049 4.70 -29.51 13.29
CA VAL A 1049 3.83 -29.74 14.45
C VAL A 1049 4.65 -30.48 15.51
N LEU A 1050 4.53 -30.02 16.77
CA LEU A 1050 5.16 -30.65 17.92
C LEU A 1050 4.23 -31.73 18.45
N HIS A 1051 4.62 -32.99 18.29
CA HIS A 1051 3.90 -34.16 18.80
C HIS A 1051 4.29 -34.47 20.25
N GLU A 1052 3.39 -35.16 20.97
CA GLU A 1052 3.57 -35.53 22.38
C GLU A 1052 4.84 -36.34 22.65
N GLU A 1053 5.28 -37.15 21.67
CA GLU A 1053 6.47 -38.00 21.76
C GLU A 1053 7.80 -37.27 21.47
N ALA A 1054 7.79 -35.94 21.28
CA ALA A 1054 9.00 -35.17 21.01
C ALA A 1054 9.93 -35.14 22.23
N LEU A 1055 11.11 -35.76 22.11
CA LEU A 1055 12.13 -35.85 23.16
C LEU A 1055 12.90 -34.52 23.31
N LEU A 1056 12.29 -33.51 23.91
CA LEU A 1056 12.86 -32.14 24.05
C LEU A 1056 13.97 -32.01 25.11
N LEU A 1057 14.15 -33.00 25.98
CA LEU A 1057 15.07 -32.99 27.12
C LEU A 1057 16.28 -33.93 26.95
N GLN A 1058 16.38 -34.60 25.81
CA GLN A 1058 17.56 -35.36 25.39
C GLN A 1058 18.41 -34.50 24.46
#